data_AF-A0A9X1MX50-F1
#
_entry.id   AF-A0A9X1MX50-F1
#
_cell.length_a   1.000
_cell.length_b   1.000
_cell.length_c   1.000
_cell.angle_alpha   90.00
_cell.angle_beta   90.00
_cell.angle_gamma   90.00
#
_symmetry.space_group_name_H-M   'P 1'
#
loop_
_entity.id
_entity.type
_entity.pdbx_description
1 polymer ?
#
loop_
_entity_poly.entity_id
_entity_poly.type
_entity_poly.pdbx_seq_one_letter_code
_entity_poly.pdbx_strand_id
1 'polypeptide(L)'
;MSSISLIQPERDLFSYTPYWAECFGTAPFLPMSREEMDTLGWDSCDIIIVTGDAYVDHPSFGMAIVGRMLEAQGFRVGIIAQPDWTNKDDFMRLGKPNLFFGVTAGNMDSMINRYTADRRMRHDDAYTPDNVGGKRPDRATLVYSQRCKEAYKDVPVILGGIEASLRRIAHYDYWSDTVRRSVLVDSKADMLVYGNGERPMVELAHRLAAGEAIADIQDIRNTALMRKGPLPGWSGVDSTRLDKPGRIDPIPHPYGDDLPCVDEGSPFAPEKQPVAKEVVVQPVRPKPWEKTYVLLPSYEKVKADKIMYAHASRILHHETNPGCARALLQKHGDRYVWINPPAIPLSTEEMDSVFALPYQRVPHPAYNGQKLPAYEMIRFSVNIMRGCYGGCSFCSITEHEGRIIQSRSEDSIIREIEEIRDSVPGFTGIISDLGGPTANMYMLRCQSPKAEQTCRRASCVYPEICQHMDTNHEPTIKLYRRARDLKGIKKILIASGVRYDLAVQDPRYIKELATHHVGGYLKIAPEHTEKGPLSKMMKPGMGSYDRFKELFDTYSKQAGKEQYLIPYFISAHPGTEDEDMVNLALWLKKNRFRLDQVQNFYPSPLANSTTMYYTGKNPLSKVDYKSEDVTIPKGDRQRRLQKALLRYHDPANWPLIRTALEEMGLKHLIGSRRECLVPAATIEEQRAAKRNLRQTRPALTKHTDITRQRDPAKGHQAAETFRKPDNKAKNARAQGGKQEAEHSAKSGKAKGSARKKPSF
;
A
#
# COMPACT_ATOMS: atom_id res chain seq x y z
N MET A 1 29.11 14.92 15.66
CA MET A 1 29.56 13.51 15.81
C MET A 1 28.48 12.64 15.17
N SER A 2 28.81 11.94 14.08
CA SER A 2 27.87 11.03 13.43
C SER A 2 27.44 9.97 14.44
N SER A 3 26.15 9.95 14.79
CA SER A 3 25.59 8.91 15.64
C SER A 3 25.52 7.63 14.80
N ILE A 4 26.63 6.89 14.74
CA ILE A 4 26.69 5.59 14.08
C ILE A 4 25.62 4.70 14.73
N SER A 5 24.73 4.15 13.91
CA SER A 5 23.67 3.25 14.41
C SER A 5 24.31 2.01 15.04
N LEU A 6 23.76 1.56 16.16
CA LEU A 6 24.17 0.32 16.84
C LEU A 6 23.59 -0.93 16.16
N ILE A 7 22.79 -0.76 15.11
CA ILE A 7 22.18 -1.83 14.34
C ILE A 7 23.03 -2.03 13.09
N GLN A 8 23.99 -2.95 13.15
CA GLN A 8 24.91 -3.27 12.05
C GLN A 8 24.75 -4.73 11.65
N PRO A 9 24.86 -5.06 10.35
CA PRO A 9 24.86 -6.44 9.91
C PRO A 9 26.15 -7.13 10.35
N GLU A 10 26.10 -8.45 10.55
CA GLU A 10 27.32 -9.24 10.82
C GLU A 10 28.23 -9.31 9.60
N ARG A 11 27.64 -9.21 8.41
CA ARG A 11 28.31 -9.36 7.12
C ARG A 11 27.76 -8.38 6.09
N ASP A 12 28.67 -7.72 5.38
CA ASP A 12 28.36 -6.85 4.24
C ASP A 12 27.90 -7.65 3.02
N LEU A 13 26.98 -7.08 2.24
CA LEU A 13 26.34 -7.72 1.09
C LEU A 13 27.33 -8.22 0.02
N PHE A 14 28.44 -7.53 -0.22
CA PHE A 14 29.43 -7.88 -1.26
C PHE A 14 30.69 -8.54 -0.70
N SER A 15 30.68 -8.92 0.57
CA SER A 15 31.80 -9.63 1.20
C SER A 15 31.79 -11.15 0.99
N TYR A 16 30.78 -11.69 0.31
CA TYR A 16 30.76 -13.08 -0.11
C TYR A 16 31.74 -13.29 -1.26
N THR A 17 32.43 -14.42 -1.26
CA THR A 17 33.17 -14.86 -2.44
C THR A 17 32.14 -15.14 -3.54
N PRO A 18 32.26 -14.52 -4.73
CA PRO A 18 31.34 -14.80 -5.80
C PRO A 18 31.31 -16.28 -6.15
N TYR A 19 30.14 -16.75 -6.56
CA TYR A 19 29.93 -18.10 -7.02
C TYR A 19 30.67 -18.34 -8.34
N TRP A 20 31.05 -19.60 -8.61
CA TRP A 20 31.96 -19.97 -9.70
C TRP A 20 31.52 -19.46 -11.09
N ALA A 21 30.22 -19.27 -11.29
CA ALA A 21 29.67 -18.83 -12.57
C ALA A 21 29.88 -17.33 -12.85
N GLU A 22 30.57 -16.61 -11.96
CA GLU A 22 31.08 -15.25 -12.23
C GLU A 22 31.93 -15.17 -13.51
N CYS A 23 32.55 -16.29 -13.92
CA CYS A 23 33.40 -16.36 -15.11
C CYS A 23 32.65 -16.09 -16.42
N PHE A 24 31.31 -16.22 -16.44
CA PHE A 24 30.49 -15.85 -17.60
C PHE A 24 30.24 -14.34 -17.72
N GLY A 25 30.59 -13.56 -16.69
CA GLY A 25 30.32 -12.12 -16.63
C GLY A 25 28.83 -11.79 -16.46
N THR A 26 28.49 -10.53 -16.67
CA THR A 26 27.11 -10.02 -16.54
C THR A 26 26.34 -10.16 -17.85
N ALA A 27 25.14 -10.73 -17.78
CA ALA A 27 24.24 -10.80 -18.93
C ALA A 27 23.67 -9.41 -19.27
N PRO A 28 23.52 -9.04 -20.56
CA PRO A 28 22.87 -7.78 -20.93
C PRO A 28 21.46 -7.66 -20.35
N PHE A 29 20.68 -8.75 -20.43
CA PHE A 29 19.43 -8.96 -19.72
C PHE A 29 19.46 -10.34 -19.08
N LEU A 30 18.75 -10.52 -17.96
CA LEU A 30 18.53 -11.85 -17.41
C LEU A 30 17.73 -12.69 -18.43
N PRO A 31 18.20 -13.89 -18.82
CA PRO A 31 17.56 -14.65 -19.89
C PRO A 31 16.13 -15.04 -19.52
N MET A 32 15.24 -14.80 -20.47
CA MET A 32 13.85 -15.23 -20.46
C MET A 32 13.67 -16.53 -21.26
N SER A 33 14.55 -16.89 -22.19
CA SER A 33 14.39 -18.12 -22.99
C SER A 33 15.65 -18.99 -23.03
N ARG A 34 15.51 -20.21 -23.56
CA ARG A 34 16.64 -21.13 -23.76
C ARG A 34 17.62 -20.62 -24.81
N GLU A 35 17.11 -20.01 -25.87
CA GLU A 35 17.92 -19.41 -26.93
C GLU A 35 18.80 -18.26 -26.39
N GLU A 36 18.28 -17.48 -25.43
CA GLU A 36 19.05 -16.46 -24.75
C GLU A 36 20.11 -17.05 -23.82
N MET A 37 19.80 -18.15 -23.13
CA MET A 37 20.80 -18.89 -22.34
C MET A 37 21.91 -19.45 -23.23
N ASP A 38 21.57 -20.03 -24.39
CA ASP A 38 22.56 -20.56 -25.34
C ASP A 38 23.49 -19.44 -25.84
N THR A 39 22.96 -18.24 -26.07
CA THR A 39 23.74 -17.05 -26.43
C THR A 39 24.72 -16.63 -25.33
N LEU A 40 24.33 -16.80 -24.06
CA LEU A 40 25.19 -16.56 -22.89
C LEU A 40 26.15 -17.73 -22.59
N GLY A 41 26.03 -18.86 -23.32
CA GLY A 41 26.79 -20.07 -23.06
C GLY A 41 26.36 -20.82 -21.79
N TRP A 42 25.13 -20.63 -21.33
CA TRP A 42 24.60 -21.23 -20.09
C TRP A 42 23.82 -22.52 -20.39
N ASP A 43 24.24 -23.63 -19.78
CA ASP A 43 23.52 -24.91 -19.86
C ASP A 43 22.25 -24.95 -18.96
N SER A 44 22.28 -24.19 -17.87
CA SER A 44 21.28 -24.19 -16.81
C SER A 44 21.30 -22.86 -16.04
N CYS A 45 20.18 -22.48 -15.45
CA CYS A 45 20.14 -21.40 -14.47
C CYS A 45 20.40 -21.99 -13.08
N ASP A 46 21.13 -21.27 -12.23
CA ASP A 46 21.24 -21.64 -10.81
C ASP A 46 19.97 -21.24 -10.06
N ILE A 47 19.42 -20.07 -10.40
CA ILE A 47 18.21 -19.51 -9.79
C ILE A 47 17.27 -19.04 -10.90
N ILE A 48 15.98 -19.33 -10.77
CA ILE A 48 14.95 -18.82 -11.68
C ILE A 48 13.95 -17.96 -10.89
N ILE A 49 13.76 -16.72 -11.32
CA ILE A 49 12.76 -15.80 -10.76
C ILE A 49 11.48 -15.86 -11.58
N VAL A 50 10.36 -16.16 -10.94
CA VAL A 50 9.02 -16.14 -11.54
C VAL A 50 8.28 -14.91 -11.04
N THR A 51 7.81 -14.07 -11.96
CA THR A 51 7.15 -12.79 -11.64
C THR A 51 5.83 -12.62 -12.38
N GLY A 52 4.86 -11.97 -11.73
CA GLY A 52 3.57 -11.60 -12.33
C GLY A 52 3.60 -10.31 -13.14
N ASP A 53 4.70 -9.55 -13.11
CA ASP A 53 4.94 -8.35 -13.92
C ASP A 53 5.71 -8.70 -15.21
N ALA A 54 5.63 -7.85 -16.24
CA ALA A 54 6.61 -7.88 -17.32
C ALA A 54 8.02 -7.59 -16.81
N TYR A 55 9.03 -8.20 -17.44
CA TYR A 55 10.44 -7.94 -17.11
C TYR A 55 10.89 -6.57 -17.64
N VAL A 56 10.99 -5.62 -16.72
CA VAL A 56 11.65 -4.33 -16.94
C VAL A 56 12.91 -4.31 -16.10
N ASP A 57 14.07 -4.20 -16.75
CA ASP A 57 15.36 -4.26 -16.07
C ASP A 57 15.72 -2.88 -15.48
N HIS A 58 14.99 -2.50 -14.42
CA HIS A 58 15.06 -1.18 -13.81
C HIS A 58 15.09 -1.27 -12.28
N PRO A 59 15.85 -0.43 -11.56
CA PRO A 59 15.97 -0.45 -10.09
C PRO A 59 14.69 -0.05 -9.33
N SER A 60 13.57 0.14 -10.03
CA SER A 60 12.23 0.37 -9.42
C SER A 60 11.37 -0.89 -9.45
N PHE A 61 11.86 -1.96 -10.06
CA PHE A 61 11.20 -3.25 -10.16
C PHE A 61 11.90 -4.24 -9.23
N GLY A 62 11.17 -4.74 -8.22
CA GLY A 62 11.76 -5.56 -7.16
C GLY A 62 12.41 -6.85 -7.67
N MET A 63 11.83 -7.49 -8.69
CA MET A 63 12.43 -8.69 -9.30
C MET A 63 13.73 -8.39 -10.06
N ALA A 64 13.87 -7.20 -10.65
CA ALA A 64 15.11 -6.81 -11.33
C ALA A 64 16.22 -6.56 -10.31
N ILE A 65 15.93 -5.88 -9.20
CA ILE A 65 16.89 -5.69 -8.10
C ILE A 65 17.36 -7.05 -7.56
N VAL A 66 16.43 -7.94 -7.21
CA VAL A 66 16.81 -9.26 -6.66
C VAL A 66 17.58 -10.08 -7.69
N GLY A 67 17.16 -10.06 -8.97
CA GLY A 67 17.85 -10.79 -10.04
C GLY A 67 19.28 -10.30 -10.28
N ARG A 68 19.47 -8.99 -10.43
CA ARG A 68 20.78 -8.37 -10.60
C ARG A 68 21.66 -8.54 -9.36
N MET A 69 21.07 -8.49 -8.17
CA MET A 69 21.80 -8.72 -6.92
C MET A 69 22.35 -10.14 -6.87
N LEU A 70 21.56 -11.15 -7.23
CA LEU A 70 22.00 -12.55 -7.28
C LEU A 70 23.03 -12.78 -8.39
N GLU A 71 22.86 -12.16 -9.57
CA GLU A 71 23.86 -12.20 -10.65
C GLU A 71 25.20 -11.59 -10.22
N ALA A 72 25.16 -10.47 -9.48
CA ALA A 72 26.36 -9.82 -8.94
C ALA A 72 27.08 -10.67 -7.87
N GLN A 73 26.43 -11.71 -7.33
CA GLN A 73 27.05 -12.71 -6.46
C GLN A 73 27.66 -13.88 -7.26
N GLY A 74 27.66 -13.83 -8.59
CA GLY A 74 28.21 -14.85 -9.48
C GLY A 74 27.25 -15.98 -9.84
N PHE A 75 25.94 -15.85 -9.57
CA PHE A 75 24.94 -16.86 -9.93
C PHE A 75 24.38 -16.64 -11.33
N ARG A 76 24.05 -17.72 -12.05
CA ARG A 76 23.28 -17.65 -13.30
C ARG A 76 21.80 -17.52 -12.98
N VAL A 77 21.22 -16.37 -13.28
CA VAL A 77 19.84 -16.04 -12.89
C VAL A 77 18.99 -15.88 -14.14
N GLY A 78 17.92 -16.66 -14.24
CA GLY A 78 16.92 -16.54 -15.30
C GLY A 78 15.61 -15.93 -14.79
N ILE A 79 14.77 -15.40 -15.69
CA ILE A 79 13.48 -14.82 -15.32
C ILE A 79 12.33 -15.35 -16.20
N ILE A 80 11.26 -15.78 -15.55
CA ILE A 80 9.99 -16.17 -16.18
C ILE A 80 8.97 -15.09 -15.83
N ALA A 81 8.73 -14.18 -16.78
CA ALA A 81 7.78 -13.09 -16.62
C ALA A 81 6.40 -13.46 -17.19
N GLN A 82 5.36 -13.24 -16.38
CA GLN A 82 3.95 -13.49 -16.71
C GLN A 82 3.66 -14.86 -17.37
N PRO A 83 4.09 -15.98 -16.76
CA PRO A 83 3.82 -17.30 -17.32
C PRO A 83 2.31 -17.59 -17.35
N ASP A 84 1.86 -18.35 -18.34
CA ASP A 84 0.51 -18.91 -18.35
C ASP A 84 0.38 -19.93 -17.22
N TRP A 85 -0.37 -19.58 -16.17
CA TRP A 85 -0.58 -20.44 -15.01
C TRP A 85 -1.54 -21.60 -15.28
N THR A 86 -2.15 -21.69 -16.46
CA THR A 86 -2.97 -22.84 -16.84
C THR A 86 -2.13 -24.01 -17.33
N ASN A 87 -0.90 -23.75 -17.77
CA ASN A 87 0.05 -24.77 -18.23
C ASN A 87 1.33 -24.78 -17.37
N LYS A 88 1.78 -25.97 -16.93
CA LYS A 88 3.05 -26.10 -16.21
C LYS A 88 4.27 -25.89 -17.11
N ASP A 89 4.15 -26.13 -18.42
CA ASP A 89 5.29 -26.12 -19.35
C ASP A 89 5.94 -24.72 -19.44
N ASP A 90 5.15 -23.66 -19.25
CA ASP A 90 5.66 -22.28 -19.16
C ASP A 90 6.65 -22.08 -18.01
N PHE A 91 6.48 -22.82 -16.91
CA PHE A 91 7.39 -22.80 -15.75
C PHE A 91 8.63 -23.68 -15.98
N MET A 92 8.62 -24.49 -17.04
CA MET A 92 9.73 -25.36 -17.44
C MET A 92 10.56 -24.75 -18.58
N ARG A 93 10.18 -23.58 -19.12
CA ARG A 93 10.82 -22.96 -20.29
C ARG A 93 12.33 -22.77 -20.16
N LEU A 94 12.83 -22.44 -18.96
CA LEU A 94 14.28 -22.29 -18.67
C LEU A 94 14.92 -23.58 -18.11
N GLY A 95 14.15 -24.66 -17.99
CA GLY A 95 14.54 -25.91 -17.35
C GLY A 95 14.53 -25.88 -15.83
N LYS A 96 15.21 -26.87 -15.24
CA LYS A 96 15.34 -27.05 -13.80
C LYS A 96 16.44 -26.11 -13.26
N PRO A 97 16.18 -25.27 -12.25
CA PRO A 97 17.25 -24.51 -11.61
C PRO A 97 18.10 -25.39 -10.69
N ASN A 98 19.37 -25.05 -10.55
CA ASN A 98 20.30 -25.83 -9.70
C ASN A 98 20.07 -25.59 -8.21
N LEU A 99 19.64 -24.39 -7.81
CA LEU A 99 19.45 -24.00 -6.41
C LEU A 99 17.97 -23.88 -6.04
N PHE A 100 17.21 -22.94 -6.62
CA PHE A 100 15.82 -22.71 -6.24
C PHE A 100 15.02 -21.85 -7.25
N PHE A 101 13.69 -21.85 -7.09
CA PHE A 101 12.78 -20.87 -7.71
C PHE A 101 12.46 -19.72 -6.74
N GLY A 102 12.65 -18.47 -7.17
CA GLY A 102 12.15 -17.28 -6.47
C GLY A 102 10.82 -16.83 -7.05
N VAL A 103 9.76 -16.74 -6.25
CA VAL A 103 8.40 -16.46 -6.75
C VAL A 103 7.84 -15.16 -6.16
N THR A 104 7.40 -14.25 -7.03
CA THR A 104 6.75 -12.98 -6.65
C THR A 104 5.51 -12.70 -7.50
N ALA A 105 4.52 -12.03 -6.92
CA ALA A 105 3.38 -11.54 -7.68
C ALA A 105 3.71 -10.31 -8.54
N GLY A 106 4.89 -9.72 -8.37
CA GLY A 106 5.31 -8.45 -9.01
C GLY A 106 5.38 -7.29 -8.01
N ASN A 107 5.43 -6.06 -8.53
CA ASN A 107 5.50 -4.82 -7.75
C ASN A 107 4.18 -4.43 -7.08
N MET A 108 3.06 -5.02 -7.51
CA MET A 108 1.75 -4.80 -6.90
C MET A 108 1.08 -6.14 -6.56
N ASP A 109 0.27 -6.12 -5.50
CA ASP A 109 -0.56 -7.25 -5.11
C ASP A 109 -1.51 -7.65 -6.25
N SER A 110 -1.61 -8.95 -6.53
CA SER A 110 -2.37 -9.46 -7.69
C SER A 110 -3.87 -9.16 -7.59
N MET A 111 -4.43 -9.13 -6.38
CA MET A 111 -5.83 -8.81 -6.15
C MET A 111 -6.07 -7.32 -6.32
N ILE A 112 -5.18 -6.49 -5.77
CA ILE A 112 -5.28 -5.03 -5.96
C ILE A 112 -5.12 -4.68 -7.42
N ASN A 113 -4.27 -5.37 -8.18
CA ASN A 113 -4.12 -5.12 -9.61
C ASN A 113 -5.44 -5.33 -10.37
N ARG A 114 -6.05 -6.50 -10.17
CA ARG A 114 -7.24 -6.94 -10.91
C ARG A 114 -8.54 -6.34 -10.41
N TYR A 115 -8.61 -5.87 -9.17
CA TYR A 115 -9.86 -5.39 -8.57
C TYR A 115 -9.69 -4.04 -7.87
N THR A 116 -10.73 -3.21 -7.97
CA THR A 116 -10.86 -1.97 -7.19
C THR A 116 -11.24 -2.26 -5.73
N ALA A 117 -11.03 -1.29 -4.83
CA ALA A 117 -11.44 -1.41 -3.42
C ALA A 117 -12.96 -1.68 -3.22
N ASP A 118 -13.78 -1.37 -4.23
CA ASP A 118 -15.21 -1.63 -4.28
C ASP A 118 -15.55 -3.00 -4.93
N ARG A 119 -14.57 -3.90 -5.04
CA ARG A 119 -14.68 -5.25 -5.64
C ARG A 119 -15.11 -5.30 -7.11
N ARG A 120 -14.93 -4.19 -7.85
CA ARG A 120 -15.11 -4.17 -9.31
C ARG A 120 -13.83 -4.59 -10.02
N MET A 121 -13.96 -5.45 -11.02
CA MET A 121 -12.85 -5.90 -11.86
C MET A 121 -12.32 -4.75 -12.72
N ARG A 122 -11.00 -4.70 -12.89
CA ARG A 122 -10.28 -3.84 -13.84
C ARG A 122 -10.04 -4.61 -15.14
N HIS A 123 -10.01 -3.88 -16.24
CA HIS A 123 -9.75 -4.43 -17.57
C HIS A 123 -8.34 -4.11 -18.08
N ASP A 124 -7.59 -3.35 -17.30
CA ASP A 124 -6.25 -2.86 -17.55
C ASP A 124 -5.25 -3.36 -16.51
N ASP A 125 -3.99 -3.50 -16.92
CA ASP A 125 -2.86 -3.84 -16.06
C ASP A 125 -1.62 -3.06 -16.49
N ALA A 126 -1.23 -2.08 -15.67
CA ALA A 126 -0.12 -1.19 -15.96
C ALA A 126 1.25 -1.89 -16.04
N TYR A 127 1.37 -3.10 -15.48
CA TYR A 127 2.59 -3.91 -15.47
C TYR A 127 2.63 -4.98 -16.56
N THR A 128 1.62 -5.00 -17.43
CA THR A 128 1.52 -5.89 -18.59
C THR A 128 1.74 -5.07 -19.88
N PRO A 129 2.42 -5.62 -20.90
CA PRO A 129 2.57 -4.95 -22.18
C PRO A 129 1.21 -4.61 -22.81
N ASP A 130 1.13 -3.44 -23.44
CA ASP A 130 -0.08 -2.82 -24.01
C ASP A 130 -1.26 -2.68 -23.04
N ASN A 131 -0.96 -2.65 -21.73
CA ASN A 131 -1.94 -2.48 -20.66
C ASN A 131 -3.01 -3.59 -20.61
N VAL A 132 -2.68 -4.79 -21.11
CA VAL A 132 -3.63 -5.91 -21.24
C VAL A 132 -3.96 -6.50 -19.87
N GLY A 133 -5.24 -6.45 -19.48
CA GLY A 133 -5.70 -7.09 -18.25
C GLY A 133 -5.73 -8.62 -18.32
N GLY A 134 -5.65 -9.27 -17.16
CA GLY A 134 -5.89 -10.71 -17.03
C GLY A 134 -4.72 -11.62 -17.41
N LYS A 135 -3.48 -11.10 -17.42
CA LYS A 135 -2.23 -11.88 -17.58
C LYS A 135 -1.62 -12.39 -16.27
N ARG A 136 -2.30 -12.15 -15.15
CA ARG A 136 -1.89 -12.61 -13.81
C ARG A 136 -3.08 -13.29 -13.11
N PRO A 137 -2.88 -14.43 -12.42
CA PRO A 137 -3.94 -15.05 -11.64
C PRO A 137 -4.20 -14.29 -10.33
N ASP A 138 -5.37 -14.51 -9.76
CA ASP A 138 -5.70 -14.05 -8.41
C ASP A 138 -4.82 -14.80 -7.40
N ARG A 139 -4.17 -14.06 -6.48
CA ARG A 139 -3.19 -14.61 -5.52
C ARG A 139 -2.04 -15.29 -6.25
N ALA A 140 -1.44 -14.57 -7.19
CA ALA A 140 -0.41 -15.04 -8.10
C ALA A 140 0.73 -15.80 -7.41
N THR A 141 1.21 -15.32 -6.26
CA THR A 141 2.30 -15.99 -5.53
C THR A 141 1.94 -17.43 -5.16
N LEU A 142 0.69 -17.70 -4.76
CA LEU A 142 0.22 -19.04 -4.42
C LEU A 142 0.18 -19.93 -5.65
N VAL A 143 -0.42 -19.44 -6.74
CA VAL A 143 -0.60 -20.21 -7.98
C VAL A 143 0.76 -20.53 -8.61
N TYR A 144 1.64 -19.54 -8.74
CA TYR A 144 2.97 -19.73 -9.31
C TYR A 144 3.83 -20.69 -8.49
N SER A 145 3.78 -20.60 -7.15
CA SER A 145 4.50 -21.53 -6.28
C SER A 145 4.06 -22.99 -6.50
N GLN A 146 2.75 -23.23 -6.61
CA GLN A 146 2.22 -24.56 -6.87
C GLN A 146 2.63 -25.08 -8.25
N ARG A 147 2.64 -24.22 -9.27
CA ARG A 147 3.12 -24.59 -10.63
C ARG A 147 4.62 -24.87 -10.67
N CYS A 148 5.44 -24.13 -9.95
CA CYS A 148 6.87 -24.45 -9.79
C CYS A 148 7.07 -25.83 -9.15
N LYS A 149 6.31 -26.17 -8.10
CA LYS A 149 6.36 -27.50 -7.46
C LYS A 149 5.80 -28.61 -8.34
N GLU A 150 4.86 -28.32 -9.22
CA GLU A 150 4.35 -29.26 -10.23
C GLU A 150 5.38 -29.52 -11.34
N ALA A 151 6.08 -28.48 -11.79
CA ALA A 151 7.15 -28.57 -12.77
C ALA A 151 8.36 -29.34 -12.22
N TYR A 152 8.83 -28.98 -11.01
CA TYR A 152 9.98 -29.61 -10.36
C TYR A 152 9.76 -29.75 -8.85
N LYS A 153 9.32 -30.94 -8.42
CA LYS A 153 8.94 -31.22 -7.03
C LYS A 153 10.09 -31.05 -6.02
N ASP A 154 11.30 -31.45 -6.42
CA ASP A 154 12.47 -31.51 -5.53
C ASP A 154 13.20 -30.16 -5.42
N VAL A 155 12.80 -29.16 -6.20
CA VAL A 155 13.45 -27.85 -6.20
C VAL A 155 12.82 -26.98 -5.11
N PRO A 156 13.64 -26.33 -4.26
CA PRO A 156 13.15 -25.35 -3.30
C PRO A 156 12.40 -24.20 -3.97
N VAL A 157 11.31 -23.73 -3.35
CA VAL A 157 10.54 -22.57 -3.78
C VAL A 157 10.53 -21.53 -2.67
N ILE A 158 11.02 -20.33 -2.99
CA ILE A 158 11.19 -19.21 -2.07
C ILE A 158 10.23 -18.10 -2.48
N LEU A 159 9.33 -17.71 -1.59
CA LEU A 159 8.37 -16.63 -1.86
C LEU A 159 8.95 -15.26 -1.51
N GLY A 160 8.60 -14.24 -2.27
CA GLY A 160 8.98 -12.86 -2.00
C GLY A 160 7.97 -11.84 -2.53
N GLY A 161 8.31 -10.56 -2.36
CA GLY A 161 7.49 -9.43 -2.81
C GLY A 161 6.39 -9.02 -1.83
N ILE A 162 5.64 -7.97 -2.19
CA ILE A 162 4.62 -7.35 -1.34
C ILE A 162 3.52 -8.35 -0.98
N GLU A 163 3.01 -9.09 -1.96
CA GLU A 163 1.90 -10.04 -1.77
C GLU A 163 2.24 -11.17 -0.78
N ALA A 164 3.46 -11.72 -0.85
CA ALA A 164 3.94 -12.73 0.09
C ALA A 164 4.19 -12.12 1.48
N SER A 165 4.93 -11.01 1.51
CA SER A 165 5.31 -10.29 2.74
C SER A 165 4.09 -9.99 3.61
N LEU A 166 3.02 -9.45 3.00
CA LEU A 166 1.82 -9.04 3.71
C LEU A 166 0.89 -10.22 4.08
N ARG A 167 1.23 -11.46 3.71
CA ARG A 167 0.45 -12.67 4.01
C ARG A 167 1.26 -13.74 4.76
N ARG A 168 2.38 -13.35 5.37
CA ARG A 168 3.32 -14.24 6.09
C ARG A 168 2.75 -14.92 7.34
N ILE A 169 1.64 -14.41 7.88
CA ILE A 169 0.96 -14.94 9.07
C ILE A 169 -0.57 -14.99 8.83
N ALA A 170 -1.35 -15.51 9.77
CA ALA A 170 -2.81 -15.41 9.71
C ALA A 170 -3.25 -13.95 9.50
N HIS A 171 -4.04 -13.72 8.47
CA HIS A 171 -4.43 -12.38 8.04
C HIS A 171 -5.87 -12.38 7.56
N TYR A 172 -6.56 -11.26 7.77
CA TYR A 172 -7.85 -11.01 7.18
C TYR A 172 -7.70 -10.73 5.68
N ASP A 173 -8.44 -11.46 4.86
CA ASP A 173 -8.49 -11.29 3.41
C ASP A 173 -9.80 -10.61 3.01
N TYR A 174 -9.70 -9.35 2.57
CA TYR A 174 -10.87 -8.54 2.20
C TYR A 174 -11.71 -9.16 1.09
N TRP A 175 -11.09 -9.93 0.18
CA TRP A 175 -11.77 -10.49 -0.99
C TRP A 175 -12.64 -11.69 -0.64
N SER A 176 -12.18 -12.53 0.29
CA SER A 176 -12.95 -13.69 0.78
C SER A 176 -13.70 -13.42 2.10
N ASP A 177 -13.58 -12.21 2.66
CA ASP A 177 -14.23 -11.77 3.91
C ASP A 177 -13.99 -12.75 5.07
N THR A 178 -12.78 -13.28 5.16
CA THR A 178 -12.42 -14.27 6.18
C THR A 178 -10.94 -14.19 6.56
N VAL A 179 -10.60 -14.74 7.72
CA VAL A 179 -9.20 -14.90 8.15
C VAL A 179 -8.61 -16.12 7.47
N ARG A 180 -7.61 -15.88 6.62
CA ARG A 180 -6.84 -16.93 5.94
C ARG A 180 -5.59 -17.29 6.74
N ARG A 181 -5.07 -18.49 6.47
CA ARG A 181 -3.80 -18.96 7.00
C ARG A 181 -2.65 -18.16 6.38
N SER A 182 -1.44 -18.38 6.89
CA SER A 182 -0.24 -17.87 6.21
C SER A 182 -0.16 -18.43 4.79
N VAL A 183 0.28 -17.60 3.84
CA VAL A 183 0.48 -18.04 2.44
C VAL A 183 1.44 -19.22 2.34
N LEU A 184 2.38 -19.37 3.29
CA LEU A 184 3.29 -20.52 3.38
C LEU A 184 2.56 -21.86 3.53
N VAL A 185 1.42 -21.87 4.23
CA VAL A 185 0.63 -23.09 4.44
C VAL A 185 -0.02 -23.55 3.14
N ASP A 186 -0.60 -22.60 2.39
CA ASP A 186 -1.40 -22.90 1.20
C ASP A 186 -0.53 -23.07 -0.08
N SER A 187 0.61 -22.36 -0.15
CA SER A 187 1.54 -22.43 -1.29
C SER A 187 2.43 -23.67 -1.30
N LYS A 188 2.70 -24.25 -0.12
CA LYS A 188 3.72 -25.30 0.08
C LYS A 188 5.13 -24.87 -0.33
N ALA A 189 5.41 -23.57 -0.34
CA ALA A 189 6.76 -23.06 -0.47
C ALA A 189 7.61 -23.44 0.75
N ASP A 190 8.92 -23.55 0.54
CA ASP A 190 9.87 -23.99 1.56
C ASP A 190 10.24 -22.84 2.50
N MET A 191 10.29 -21.61 1.98
CA MET A 191 10.62 -20.40 2.72
C MET A 191 9.92 -19.18 2.12
N LEU A 192 9.68 -18.16 2.94
CA LEU A 192 9.19 -16.86 2.51
C LEU A 192 10.13 -15.77 3.02
N VAL A 193 10.64 -14.94 2.12
CA VAL A 193 11.40 -13.73 2.44
C VAL A 193 10.43 -12.56 2.44
N TYR A 194 10.27 -11.90 3.59
CA TYR A 194 9.39 -10.74 3.72
C TYR A 194 10.19 -9.44 3.75
N GLY A 195 9.64 -8.39 3.15
CA GLY A 195 10.30 -7.08 3.10
C GLY A 195 11.48 -7.02 2.13
N ASN A 196 12.52 -6.24 2.47
CA ASN A 196 13.72 -6.12 1.62
C ASN A 196 14.45 -7.46 1.51
N GLY A 197 14.62 -7.93 0.27
CA GLY A 197 15.05 -9.29 -0.03
C GLY A 197 16.54 -9.46 -0.25
N GLU A 198 17.31 -8.39 -0.46
CA GLU A 198 18.70 -8.45 -0.91
C GLU A 198 19.57 -9.31 0.01
N ARG A 199 19.69 -8.91 1.28
CA ARG A 199 20.51 -9.64 2.27
C ARG A 199 20.07 -11.10 2.49
N PRO A 200 18.79 -11.40 2.80
CA PRO A 200 18.37 -12.78 3.03
C PRO A 200 18.48 -13.66 1.78
N MET A 201 18.27 -13.12 0.58
CA MET A 201 18.40 -13.90 -0.66
C MET A 201 19.85 -14.23 -0.98
N VAL A 202 20.78 -13.30 -0.76
CA VAL A 202 22.23 -13.52 -0.94
C VAL A 202 22.72 -14.60 0.03
N GLU A 203 22.37 -14.48 1.31
CA GLU A 203 22.77 -15.46 2.33
C GLU A 203 22.20 -16.85 2.01
N LEU A 204 20.92 -16.93 1.63
CA LEU A 204 20.27 -18.18 1.25
C LEU A 204 20.95 -18.82 0.03
N ALA A 205 21.22 -18.04 -1.02
CA ALA A 205 21.81 -18.56 -2.25
C ALA A 205 23.21 -19.14 -2.00
N HIS A 206 24.05 -18.45 -1.22
CA HIS A 206 25.39 -18.95 -0.87
C HIS A 206 25.35 -20.20 0.00
N ARG A 207 24.43 -20.29 0.97
CA ARG A 207 24.29 -21.50 1.81
C ARG A 207 23.80 -22.71 1.01
N LEU A 208 22.83 -22.52 0.12
CA LEU A 208 22.38 -23.58 -0.79
C LEU A 208 23.50 -23.99 -1.76
N ALA A 209 24.27 -23.04 -2.28
CA ALA A 209 25.42 -23.31 -3.15
C ALA A 209 26.55 -24.06 -2.44
N ALA A 210 26.71 -23.85 -1.12
CA ALA A 210 27.62 -24.62 -0.27
C ALA A 210 27.10 -26.04 0.05
N GLY A 211 25.92 -26.43 -0.44
CA GLY A 211 25.33 -27.75 -0.26
C GLY A 211 24.50 -27.91 1.00
N GLU A 212 24.21 -26.82 1.74
CA GLU A 212 23.31 -26.88 2.88
C GLU A 212 21.87 -27.14 2.41
N ALA A 213 21.16 -28.06 3.06
CA ALA A 213 19.78 -28.35 2.71
C ALA A 213 18.85 -27.22 3.14
N ILE A 214 17.84 -26.89 2.32
CA ILE A 214 16.85 -25.85 2.64
C ILE A 214 16.14 -26.06 3.98
N ALA A 215 16.00 -27.32 4.42
CA ALA A 215 15.36 -27.66 5.68
C ALA A 215 16.21 -27.27 6.92
N ASP A 216 17.52 -27.13 6.76
CA ASP A 216 18.46 -26.82 7.84
C ASP A 216 18.69 -25.30 7.97
N ILE A 217 18.44 -24.55 6.90
CA ILE A 217 18.50 -23.08 6.86
C ILE A 217 17.25 -22.49 7.53
N GLN A 218 17.32 -22.22 8.84
CA GLN A 218 16.16 -21.78 9.64
C GLN A 218 16.35 -20.44 10.36
N ASP A 219 17.53 -19.84 10.31
CA ASP A 219 17.98 -18.73 11.15
C ASP A 219 18.20 -17.40 10.39
N ILE A 220 18.07 -17.43 9.05
CA ILE A 220 18.20 -16.22 8.22
C ILE A 220 17.14 -15.19 8.63
N ARG A 221 17.57 -13.97 8.97
CA ARG A 221 16.68 -12.85 9.29
C ARG A 221 15.75 -12.52 8.12
N ASN A 222 14.60 -11.93 8.39
CA ASN A 222 13.61 -11.57 7.36
C ASN A 222 12.95 -12.77 6.65
N THR A 223 13.06 -13.98 7.20
CA THR A 223 12.44 -15.18 6.63
C THR A 223 11.31 -15.72 7.50
N ALA A 224 10.39 -16.42 6.87
CA ALA A 224 9.37 -17.22 7.53
C ALA A 224 9.38 -18.65 6.96
N LEU A 225 9.18 -19.63 7.84
CA LEU A 225 9.27 -21.06 7.53
C LEU A 225 8.27 -21.91 8.32
N MET A 226 7.94 -23.07 7.77
CA MET A 226 6.98 -24.01 8.37
C MET A 226 7.68 -25.07 9.24
N ARG A 227 7.36 -25.12 10.52
CA ARG A 227 8.01 -25.96 11.55
C ARG A 227 7.04 -26.89 12.28
N LYS A 228 7.57 -27.89 13.00
CA LYS A 228 6.82 -28.71 13.97
C LYS A 228 6.83 -28.14 15.40
N GLY A 229 7.72 -27.20 15.69
CA GLY A 229 7.89 -26.58 17.01
C GLY A 229 8.87 -25.40 16.98
N PRO A 230 9.22 -24.81 18.14
CA PRO A 230 10.18 -23.72 18.25
C PRO A 230 11.63 -24.16 17.97
N LEU A 231 12.50 -23.25 17.53
CA LEU A 231 13.94 -23.53 17.33
C LEU A 231 14.62 -24.02 18.63
N PRO A 232 15.55 -24.99 18.56
CA PRO A 232 16.35 -25.39 19.72
C PRO A 232 17.11 -24.19 20.32
N GLY A 233 17.15 -24.09 21.65
CA GLY A 233 17.85 -23.00 22.35
C GLY A 233 17.12 -21.66 22.39
N TRP A 234 15.87 -21.59 21.90
CA TRP A 234 15.03 -20.39 22.00
C TRP A 234 14.03 -20.48 23.15
N SER A 235 13.87 -19.38 23.90
CA SER A 235 12.87 -19.24 24.96
C SER A 235 11.59 -18.56 24.46
N GLY A 236 10.43 -19.10 24.83
CA GLY A 236 9.14 -18.57 24.39
C GLY A 236 8.49 -17.63 25.40
N VAL A 237 7.99 -16.49 24.93
CA VAL A 237 7.03 -15.63 25.65
C VAL A 237 5.63 -15.99 25.20
N ASP A 238 4.77 -16.45 26.11
CA ASP A 238 3.40 -16.81 25.80
C ASP A 238 2.52 -15.56 25.66
N SER A 239 2.02 -15.32 24.44
CA SER A 239 1.02 -14.29 24.14
C SER A 239 -0.25 -14.90 23.53
N THR A 240 -0.55 -16.16 23.88
CA THR A 240 -1.79 -16.84 23.48
C THR A 240 -3.00 -16.43 24.32
N ARG A 241 -2.79 -15.56 25.31
CA ARG A 241 -3.79 -15.02 26.23
C ARG A 241 -3.67 -13.50 26.23
N LEU A 242 -4.79 -12.82 26.42
CA LEU A 242 -4.81 -11.37 26.53
C LEU A 242 -4.00 -10.91 27.74
N ASP A 243 -3.24 -9.85 27.55
CA ASP A 243 -2.48 -9.18 28.61
C ASP A 243 -3.46 -8.76 29.71
N LYS A 244 -3.40 -9.41 30.87
CA LYS A 244 -4.07 -8.90 32.08
C LYS A 244 -3.23 -7.73 32.62
N PRO A 245 -3.83 -6.64 33.14
CA PRO A 245 -3.09 -5.66 33.93
C PRO A 245 -2.47 -6.38 35.14
N GLY A 246 -1.17 -6.70 35.05
CA GLY A 246 -0.40 -7.35 36.09
C GLY A 246 0.64 -6.40 36.67
N ARG A 247 1.07 -6.67 37.91
CA ARG A 247 2.19 -5.97 38.55
C ARG A 247 3.39 -5.99 37.60
N ILE A 248 3.99 -4.82 37.39
CA ILE A 248 5.28 -4.67 36.74
C ILE A 248 6.26 -5.50 37.57
N ASP A 249 6.95 -6.47 36.95
CA ASP A 249 8.02 -7.19 37.65
C ASP A 249 9.03 -6.17 38.16
N PRO A 250 9.37 -6.17 39.46
CA PRO A 250 10.31 -5.21 40.02
C PRO A 250 11.62 -5.30 39.24
N ILE A 251 12.14 -4.15 38.81
CA ILE A 251 13.47 -4.08 38.19
C ILE A 251 14.45 -4.57 39.26
N PRO A 252 15.20 -5.66 39.02
CA PRO A 252 16.18 -6.15 40.00
C PRO A 252 17.16 -5.04 40.34
N HIS A 253 17.35 -4.77 41.62
CA HIS A 253 18.24 -3.70 42.05
C HIS A 253 19.68 -4.04 41.58
N PRO A 254 20.43 -3.10 40.98
CA PRO A 254 21.75 -3.38 40.40
C PRO A 254 22.80 -3.87 41.40
N TYR A 255 22.49 -3.85 42.70
CA TYR A 255 23.37 -4.26 43.79
C TYR A 255 22.87 -5.50 44.57
N GLY A 256 21.88 -6.23 44.05
CA GLY A 256 21.28 -7.40 44.71
C GLY A 256 20.15 -7.05 45.66
N ASP A 257 19.26 -8.02 45.91
CA ASP A 257 18.06 -7.85 46.73
C ASP A 257 18.31 -8.01 48.26
N ASP A 258 19.57 -8.26 48.65
CA ASP A 258 19.98 -8.48 50.04
C ASP A 258 20.99 -7.43 50.53
N LEU A 259 20.60 -6.15 50.52
CA LEU A 259 21.31 -5.13 51.31
C LEU A 259 20.54 -4.91 52.61
N PRO A 260 21.01 -5.45 53.76
CA PRO A 260 20.42 -5.09 55.05
C PRO A 260 20.57 -3.57 55.25
N CYS A 261 19.45 -2.91 55.51
CA CYS A 261 19.46 -1.53 55.95
C CYS A 261 20.36 -1.43 57.19
N VAL A 262 21.35 -0.56 57.12
CA VAL A 262 22.32 -0.34 58.18
C VAL A 262 21.57 0.27 59.37
N ASP A 263 21.45 -0.47 60.46
CA ASP A 263 20.99 0.07 61.74
C ASP A 263 22.01 1.10 62.25
N GLU A 264 21.50 2.22 62.76
CA GLU A 264 22.30 3.29 63.36
C GLU A 264 23.03 2.77 64.60
N GLY A 265 24.33 2.47 64.45
CA GLY A 265 25.21 2.23 65.59
C GLY A 265 26.33 1.22 65.35
N SER A 266 27.36 1.58 64.58
CA SER A 266 28.69 1.00 64.80
C SER A 266 29.81 1.95 64.34
N PRO A 267 30.96 2.01 65.05
CA PRO A 267 31.98 3.03 64.82
C PRO A 267 32.82 2.70 63.59
N PHE A 268 33.03 3.70 62.75
CA PHE A 268 33.94 3.66 61.60
C PHE A 268 35.35 3.23 62.04
N ALA A 269 35.79 2.06 61.57
CA ALA A 269 37.21 1.71 61.46
C ALA A 269 37.70 2.01 60.04
N PRO A 270 38.89 2.60 59.84
CA PRO A 270 39.37 2.93 58.50
C PRO A 270 39.98 1.70 57.85
N GLU A 271 39.29 1.10 56.87
CA GLU A 271 39.90 0.06 56.03
C GLU A 271 40.52 0.64 54.76
N LYS A 272 41.84 0.44 54.73
CA LYS A 272 42.84 0.37 53.65
C LYS A 272 42.38 0.65 52.21
N GLN A 273 43.21 1.47 51.54
CA GLN A 273 43.21 1.75 50.11
C GLN A 273 42.95 0.47 49.27
N PRO A 274 42.03 0.52 48.29
CA PRO A 274 41.75 -0.65 47.46
C PRO A 274 42.95 -0.91 46.55
N VAL A 275 43.55 -2.09 46.71
CA VAL A 275 44.44 -2.69 45.72
C VAL A 275 43.65 -2.80 44.42
N ALA A 276 44.21 -2.27 43.33
CA ALA A 276 43.58 -2.29 42.01
C ALA A 276 43.20 -3.72 41.63
N LYS A 277 41.89 -4.01 41.61
CA LYS A 277 41.38 -5.28 41.08
C LYS A 277 41.53 -5.25 39.56
N GLU A 278 42.09 -6.32 39.02
CA GLU A 278 42.15 -6.55 37.58
C GLU A 278 40.75 -6.40 36.98
N VAL A 279 40.65 -5.60 35.91
CA VAL A 279 39.40 -5.43 35.16
C VAL A 279 39.13 -6.72 34.40
N VAL A 280 38.43 -7.65 35.04
CA VAL A 280 37.87 -8.80 34.34
C VAL A 280 36.75 -8.27 33.45
N VAL A 281 36.99 -8.29 32.13
CA VAL A 281 35.97 -7.97 31.13
C VAL A 281 34.81 -8.94 31.34
N GLN A 282 33.72 -8.48 31.95
CA GLN A 282 32.53 -9.29 32.06
C GLN A 282 32.04 -9.62 30.64
N PRO A 283 31.67 -10.88 30.36
CA PRO A 283 31.04 -11.21 29.09
C PRO A 283 29.82 -10.32 28.93
N VAL A 284 29.64 -9.75 27.73
CA VAL A 284 28.50 -8.89 27.42
C VAL A 284 27.22 -9.65 27.78
N ARG A 285 26.39 -9.11 28.67
CA ARG A 285 25.11 -9.73 29.03
C ARG A 285 24.32 -9.92 27.72
N PRO A 286 23.90 -11.17 27.40
CA PRO A 286 23.16 -11.42 26.17
C PRO A 286 21.90 -10.58 26.16
N LYS A 287 21.58 -9.96 25.02
CA LYS A 287 20.40 -9.10 24.97
C LYS A 287 19.17 -9.99 25.16
N PRO A 288 18.19 -9.60 26.00
CA PRO A 288 17.10 -10.48 26.41
C PRO A 288 16.14 -10.90 25.27
N TRP A 289 16.31 -10.34 24.07
CA TRP A 289 15.49 -10.63 22.89
C TRP A 289 16.14 -11.50 21.82
N GLU A 290 17.47 -11.71 21.82
CA GLU A 290 18.19 -12.33 20.69
C GLU A 290 17.85 -13.82 20.49
N LYS A 291 17.41 -14.53 21.52
CA LYS A 291 16.93 -15.93 21.45
C LYS A 291 15.55 -16.10 22.06
N THR A 292 14.72 -15.07 21.96
CA THR A 292 13.38 -15.06 22.51
C THR A 292 12.36 -14.98 21.37
N TYR A 293 11.39 -15.89 21.36
CA TYR A 293 10.25 -15.83 20.44
C TYR A 293 8.97 -15.48 21.17
N VAL A 294 8.01 -14.89 20.45
CA VAL A 294 6.67 -14.64 20.96
C VAL A 294 5.70 -15.65 20.36
N LEU A 295 5.04 -16.43 21.23
CA LEU A 295 4.00 -17.37 20.83
C LEU A 295 2.69 -16.62 20.64
N LEU A 296 2.30 -16.47 19.37
CA LEU A 296 1.06 -15.83 18.98
C LEU A 296 -0.13 -16.78 19.12
N PRO A 297 -1.36 -16.25 19.30
CA PRO A 297 -2.57 -17.05 19.25
C PRO A 297 -2.65 -17.84 17.94
N SER A 298 -3.10 -19.09 18.01
CA SER A 298 -3.18 -19.97 16.83
C SER A 298 -4.13 -19.41 15.77
N TYR A 299 -3.96 -19.86 14.52
CA TYR A 299 -4.85 -19.55 13.42
C TYR A 299 -6.32 -19.81 13.78
N GLU A 300 -6.61 -20.95 14.40
CA GLU A 300 -7.96 -21.35 14.79
C GLU A 300 -8.54 -20.37 15.82
N LYS A 301 -7.73 -19.92 16.79
CA LYS A 301 -8.15 -18.91 17.77
C LYS A 301 -8.41 -17.55 17.13
N VAL A 302 -7.50 -17.05 16.31
CA VAL A 302 -7.67 -15.72 15.68
C VAL A 302 -8.77 -15.70 14.61
N LYS A 303 -9.12 -16.86 14.03
CA LYS A 303 -10.27 -17.01 13.16
C LYS A 303 -11.58 -17.00 13.94
N ALA A 304 -11.60 -17.62 15.12
CA ALA A 304 -12.79 -17.73 15.96
C ALA A 304 -13.05 -16.47 16.80
N ASP A 305 -12.01 -15.77 17.25
CA ASP A 305 -12.11 -14.61 18.13
C ASP A 305 -11.40 -13.38 17.53
N LYS A 306 -12.20 -12.35 17.24
CA LYS A 306 -11.76 -11.05 16.70
C LYS A 306 -10.81 -10.30 17.63
N ILE A 307 -10.97 -10.42 18.94
CA ILE A 307 -10.11 -9.74 19.92
C ILE A 307 -8.74 -10.41 19.95
N MET A 308 -8.70 -11.74 19.86
CA MET A 308 -7.43 -12.47 19.72
C MET A 308 -6.72 -12.13 18.41
N TYR A 309 -7.47 -11.90 17.32
CA TYR A 309 -6.90 -11.38 16.08
C TYR A 309 -6.29 -9.97 16.26
N ALA A 310 -7.01 -9.05 16.91
CA ALA A 310 -6.51 -7.70 17.17
C ALA A 310 -5.26 -7.71 18.07
N HIS A 311 -5.24 -8.56 19.09
CA HIS A 311 -4.09 -8.77 19.97
C HIS A 311 -2.87 -9.31 19.20
N ALA A 312 -3.06 -10.35 18.38
CA ALA A 312 -1.99 -10.91 17.55
C ALA A 312 -1.41 -9.87 16.57
N SER A 313 -2.28 -9.08 15.94
CA SER A 313 -1.89 -7.99 15.04
C SER A 313 -1.06 -6.93 15.76
N ARG A 314 -1.46 -6.51 16.96
CA ARG A 314 -0.70 -5.56 17.77
C ARG A 314 0.73 -6.04 18.06
N ILE A 315 0.87 -7.30 18.47
CA ILE A 315 2.19 -7.87 18.79
C ILE A 315 3.08 -7.86 17.55
N LEU A 316 2.56 -8.30 16.40
CA LEU A 316 3.30 -8.29 15.13
C LEU A 316 3.87 -6.90 14.81
N HIS A 317 3.08 -5.85 14.97
CA HIS A 317 3.52 -4.47 14.68
C HIS A 317 4.57 -3.95 15.68
N HIS A 318 4.63 -4.50 16.90
CA HIS A 318 5.68 -4.19 17.86
C HIS A 318 7.02 -4.90 17.58
N GLU A 319 7.02 -5.99 16.80
CA GLU A 319 8.21 -6.76 16.42
C GLU A 319 8.76 -6.34 15.04
N THR A 320 8.70 -5.04 14.71
CA THR A 320 9.16 -4.48 13.42
C THR A 320 10.56 -3.86 13.48
N ASN A 321 11.09 -3.58 14.68
CA ASN A 321 12.42 -2.98 14.83
C ASN A 321 13.53 -4.04 14.76
N PRO A 322 14.42 -4.02 13.75
CA PRO A 322 15.47 -5.03 13.62
C PRO A 322 16.44 -5.08 14.81
N GLY A 323 16.60 -4.00 15.58
CA GLY A 323 17.49 -3.97 16.75
C GLY A 323 16.99 -4.76 17.97
N CYS A 324 15.67 -4.87 18.14
CA CYS A 324 15.06 -5.50 19.33
C CYS A 324 13.89 -6.44 19.06
N ALA A 325 13.52 -6.65 17.78
CA ALA A 325 12.45 -7.55 17.39
C ALA A 325 12.79 -9.00 17.77
N ARG A 326 11.77 -9.67 18.28
CA ARG A 326 11.78 -11.10 18.61
C ARG A 326 11.27 -11.90 17.42
N ALA A 327 11.64 -13.17 17.37
CA ALA A 327 11.02 -14.10 16.45
C ALA A 327 9.54 -14.28 16.81
N LEU A 328 8.69 -14.60 15.83
CA LEU A 328 7.28 -14.87 16.05
C LEU A 328 6.96 -16.32 15.73
N LEU A 329 6.11 -16.94 16.55
CA LEU A 329 5.65 -18.30 16.36
C LEU A 329 4.13 -18.35 16.38
N GLN A 330 3.50 -18.81 15.30
CA GLN A 330 2.04 -19.01 15.25
C GLN A 330 1.69 -20.43 14.86
N LYS A 331 0.80 -21.08 15.61
CA LYS A 331 0.29 -22.42 15.28
C LYS A 331 -0.77 -22.35 14.17
N HIS A 332 -0.66 -23.22 13.16
CA HIS A 332 -1.60 -23.43 12.05
C HIS A 332 -1.87 -24.93 11.91
N GLY A 333 -2.99 -25.42 12.45
CA GLY A 333 -3.23 -26.86 12.56
C GLY A 333 -2.15 -27.55 13.40
N ASP A 334 -1.52 -28.58 12.84
CA ASP A 334 -0.49 -29.38 13.54
C ASP A 334 0.94 -28.85 13.37
N ARG A 335 1.11 -27.76 12.62
CA ARG A 335 2.41 -27.12 12.34
C ARG A 335 2.42 -25.69 12.86
N TYR A 336 3.61 -25.10 12.84
CA TYR A 336 3.85 -23.72 13.21
C TYR A 336 4.45 -22.95 12.04
N VAL A 337 4.07 -21.69 11.92
CA VAL A 337 4.78 -20.68 11.13
C VAL A 337 5.75 -20.00 12.06
N TRP A 338 7.05 -20.15 11.80
CA TRP A 338 8.14 -19.44 12.47
C TRP A 338 8.55 -18.25 11.61
N ILE A 339 8.66 -17.06 12.19
CA ILE A 339 9.08 -15.83 11.52
C ILE A 339 10.32 -15.32 12.24
N ASN A 340 11.45 -15.30 11.55
CA ASN A 340 12.68 -14.73 12.07
C ASN A 340 12.58 -13.21 12.22
N PRO A 341 13.40 -12.56 13.07
CA PRO A 341 13.40 -11.10 13.19
C PRO A 341 13.70 -10.39 11.85
N PRO A 342 13.26 -9.14 11.64
CA PRO A 342 13.53 -8.38 10.41
C PRO A 342 15.03 -8.27 10.10
N ALA A 343 15.40 -8.25 8.82
CA ALA A 343 16.80 -8.03 8.41
C ALA A 343 17.34 -6.69 8.93
N ILE A 344 18.65 -6.65 9.15
CA ILE A 344 19.35 -5.40 9.38
C ILE A 344 19.31 -4.59 8.07
N PRO A 345 18.88 -3.30 8.11
CA PRO A 345 18.82 -2.45 6.93
C PRO A 345 20.18 -2.33 6.23
N LEU A 346 20.17 -2.06 4.94
CA LEU A 346 21.37 -1.80 4.16
C LEU A 346 22.04 -0.49 4.60
N SER A 347 23.37 -0.48 4.64
CA SER A 347 24.13 0.76 4.77
C SER A 347 23.97 1.66 3.53
N THR A 348 24.44 2.90 3.61
CA THR A 348 24.45 3.80 2.45
C THR A 348 25.31 3.24 1.32
N GLU A 349 26.45 2.65 1.66
CA GLU A 349 27.37 2.03 0.72
C GLU A 349 26.75 0.80 0.06
N GLU A 350 26.10 -0.08 0.82
CA GLU A 350 25.40 -1.25 0.27
C GLU A 350 24.23 -0.83 -0.64
N MET A 351 23.46 0.19 -0.24
CA MET A 351 22.42 0.78 -1.08
C MET A 351 22.99 1.31 -2.39
N ASP A 352 24.10 2.04 -2.33
CA ASP A 352 24.74 2.57 -3.53
C ASP A 352 25.18 1.47 -4.48
N SER A 353 25.78 0.40 -3.96
CA SER A 353 26.19 -0.75 -4.76
C SER A 353 25.01 -1.47 -5.40
N VAL A 354 23.89 -1.66 -4.69
CA VAL A 354 22.67 -2.28 -5.24
C VAL A 354 22.06 -1.46 -6.39
N PHE A 355 22.07 -0.13 -6.27
CA PHE A 355 21.53 0.76 -7.30
C PHE A 355 22.52 1.03 -8.44
N ALA A 356 23.82 0.76 -8.25
CA ALA A 356 24.85 0.86 -9.27
C ALA A 356 25.05 -0.43 -10.09
N LEU A 357 24.26 -1.48 -9.82
CA LEU A 357 24.26 -2.69 -10.64
C LEU A 357 23.90 -2.37 -12.11
N PRO A 358 24.35 -3.18 -13.08
CA PRO A 358 24.26 -2.87 -14.52
C PRO A 358 22.84 -3.03 -15.09
N TYR A 359 21.92 -2.16 -14.67
CA TYR A 359 20.55 -2.13 -15.18
C TYR A 359 20.49 -1.51 -16.58
N GLN A 360 19.73 -2.13 -17.48
CA GLN A 360 19.46 -1.57 -18.82
C GLN A 360 18.48 -0.40 -18.78
N ARG A 361 17.69 -0.27 -17.71
CA ARG A 361 16.65 0.73 -17.49
C ARG A 361 15.56 0.78 -18.57
N VAL A 362 15.40 -0.31 -19.32
CA VAL A 362 14.38 -0.46 -20.37
C VAL A 362 13.64 -1.80 -20.23
N PRO A 363 12.43 -1.94 -20.79
CA PRO A 363 11.76 -3.22 -20.92
C PRO A 363 12.59 -4.22 -21.73
N HIS A 364 12.44 -5.51 -21.42
CA HIS A 364 13.12 -6.57 -22.15
C HIS A 364 12.83 -6.52 -23.67
N PRO A 365 13.83 -6.76 -24.55
CA PRO A 365 13.64 -6.69 -26.01
C PRO A 365 12.53 -7.58 -26.57
N ALA A 366 12.22 -8.70 -25.91
CA ALA A 366 11.16 -9.63 -26.29
C ALA A 366 9.76 -8.99 -26.42
N TYR A 367 9.52 -7.82 -25.79
CA TYR A 367 8.25 -7.11 -25.93
C TYR A 367 8.14 -6.27 -27.21
N ASN A 368 9.17 -6.22 -28.07
CA ASN A 368 9.14 -5.57 -29.38
C ASN A 368 8.62 -4.11 -29.36
N GLY A 369 8.96 -3.34 -28.31
CA GLY A 369 8.56 -1.94 -28.16
C GLY A 369 7.10 -1.70 -27.76
N GLN A 370 6.38 -2.74 -27.32
CA GLN A 370 5.03 -2.60 -26.75
C GLN A 370 5.00 -1.60 -25.60
N LYS A 371 3.85 -0.95 -25.41
CA LYS A 371 3.71 0.13 -24.45
C LYS A 371 3.52 -0.43 -23.05
N LEU A 372 4.42 -0.12 -22.11
CA LEU A 372 4.28 -0.49 -20.70
C LEU A 372 3.99 0.76 -19.84
N PRO A 373 2.74 0.98 -19.40
CA PRO A 373 2.37 2.19 -18.64
C PRO A 373 3.19 2.39 -17.36
N ALA A 374 3.47 1.31 -16.60
CA ALA A 374 4.28 1.41 -15.39
C ALA A 374 5.69 1.91 -15.69
N TYR A 375 6.32 1.43 -16.77
CA TYR A 375 7.66 1.87 -17.19
C TYR A 375 7.66 3.33 -17.64
N GLU A 376 6.67 3.76 -18.44
CA GLU A 376 6.59 5.16 -18.90
C GLU A 376 6.50 6.17 -17.76
N MET A 377 5.81 5.80 -16.67
CA MET A 377 5.69 6.65 -15.48
C MET A 377 7.02 6.80 -14.72
N ILE A 378 7.84 5.74 -14.68
CA ILE A 378 9.00 5.65 -13.77
C ILE A 378 10.36 5.82 -14.46
N ARG A 379 10.45 5.75 -15.80
CA ARG A 379 11.73 5.72 -16.53
C ARG A 379 12.69 6.90 -16.23
N PHE A 380 12.15 8.04 -15.82
CA PHE A 380 12.90 9.25 -15.43
C PHE A 380 12.77 9.60 -13.95
N SER A 381 12.36 8.63 -13.13
CA SER A 381 12.26 8.74 -11.67
C SER A 381 13.49 8.11 -11.03
N VAL A 382 13.99 8.74 -9.97
CA VAL A 382 15.13 8.27 -9.19
C VAL A 382 14.71 8.08 -7.74
N ASN A 383 14.97 6.88 -7.22
CA ASN A 383 14.70 6.56 -5.83
C ASN A 383 15.91 6.90 -4.95
N ILE A 384 15.75 7.81 -3.99
CA ILE A 384 16.83 8.30 -3.12
C ILE A 384 16.91 7.55 -1.77
N MET A 385 15.82 6.89 -1.34
CA MET A 385 15.76 6.21 -0.05
C MET A 385 14.59 5.22 0.06
N ARG A 386 14.72 4.26 0.99
CA ARG A 386 13.66 3.28 1.34
C ARG A 386 13.30 3.34 2.82
N GLY A 387 12.12 2.83 3.15
CA GLY A 387 11.61 2.76 4.52
C GLY A 387 10.75 3.96 4.90
N CYS A 388 9.97 3.81 5.97
CA CYS A 388 9.12 4.87 6.49
C CYS A 388 8.86 4.68 7.99
N TYR A 389 9.26 5.67 8.81
CA TYR A 389 8.93 5.73 10.24
C TYR A 389 7.58 6.41 10.53
N GLY A 390 6.84 6.75 9.48
CA GLY A 390 5.55 7.42 9.56
C GLY A 390 4.50 6.61 10.33
N GLY A 391 4.52 5.28 10.19
CA GLY A 391 3.66 4.36 10.92
C GLY A 391 2.16 4.60 10.71
N CYS A 392 1.75 5.11 9.55
CA CYS A 392 0.33 5.34 9.25
C CYS A 392 -0.40 3.99 9.26
N SER A 393 -1.49 3.86 10.01
CA SER A 393 -2.08 2.55 10.30
C SER A 393 -2.70 1.84 9.09
N PHE A 394 -2.94 2.56 8.00
CA PHE A 394 -3.49 2.05 6.73
C PHE A 394 -2.40 1.75 5.69
N CYS A 395 -1.15 2.13 5.96
CA CYS A 395 -0.01 1.95 5.09
C CYS A 395 0.76 0.70 5.51
N SER A 396 1.34 -0.02 4.55
CA SER A 396 2.11 -1.25 4.81
C SER A 396 3.61 -1.09 4.51
N ILE A 397 4.08 0.14 4.28
CA ILE A 397 5.49 0.43 3.95
C ILE A 397 6.39 0.07 5.13
N THR A 398 5.98 0.37 6.36
CA THR A 398 6.76 0.04 7.56
C THR A 398 6.93 -1.47 7.73
N GLU A 399 5.91 -2.26 7.41
CA GLU A 399 5.91 -3.73 7.53
C GLU A 399 6.59 -4.43 6.34
N HIS A 400 6.80 -3.73 5.23
CA HIS A 400 7.46 -4.22 4.03
C HIS A 400 8.89 -3.69 3.89
N GLU A 401 9.08 -2.39 3.72
CA GLU A 401 10.41 -1.79 3.54
C GLU A 401 11.17 -1.58 4.86
N GLY A 402 10.45 -1.53 5.97
CA GLY A 402 11.01 -1.28 7.31
C GLY A 402 10.77 0.14 7.82
N ARG A 403 10.96 0.31 9.14
CA ARG A 403 10.79 1.60 9.83
C ARG A 403 12.01 2.53 9.74
N ILE A 404 13.20 1.98 9.53
CA ILE A 404 14.46 2.72 9.50
C ILE A 404 14.68 3.20 8.06
N ILE A 405 15.04 4.47 7.91
CA ILE A 405 15.32 5.04 6.59
C ILE A 405 16.68 4.56 6.10
N GLN A 406 16.72 3.99 4.91
CA GLN A 406 17.92 3.61 4.18
C GLN A 406 18.14 4.63 3.07
N SER A 407 19.15 5.48 3.19
CA SER A 407 19.43 6.55 2.22
C SER A 407 20.66 6.22 1.38
N ARG A 408 20.57 6.49 0.08
CA ARG A 408 21.70 6.44 -0.84
C ARG A 408 22.62 7.65 -0.66
N SER A 409 23.85 7.58 -1.13
CA SER A 409 24.71 8.76 -1.13
C SER A 409 24.28 9.77 -2.18
N GLU A 410 24.62 11.03 -1.93
CA GLU A 410 24.43 12.11 -2.90
C GLU A 410 25.13 11.80 -4.22
N ASP A 411 26.35 11.24 -4.17
CA ASP A 411 27.13 10.92 -5.37
C ASP A 411 26.50 9.80 -6.19
N SER A 412 25.97 8.75 -5.54
CA SER A 412 25.27 7.66 -6.21
C SER A 412 24.03 8.15 -6.95
N ILE A 413 23.23 8.99 -6.30
CA ILE A 413 22.02 9.57 -6.90
C ILE A 413 22.38 10.44 -8.11
N ILE A 414 23.43 11.25 -8.00
CA ILE A 414 23.88 12.13 -9.08
C ILE A 414 24.38 11.32 -10.28
N ARG A 415 25.17 10.26 -10.06
CA ARG A 415 25.60 9.36 -11.12
C ARG A 415 24.42 8.73 -11.85
N GLU A 416 23.40 8.24 -11.14
CA GLU A 416 22.21 7.69 -11.78
C GLU A 416 21.46 8.74 -12.62
N ILE A 417 21.39 10.00 -12.17
CA ILE A 417 20.80 11.08 -12.96
C ILE A 417 21.59 11.33 -14.25
N GLU A 418 22.91 11.26 -14.20
CA GLU A 418 23.79 11.36 -15.38
C GLU A 418 23.60 10.16 -16.31
N GLU A 419 23.52 8.95 -15.78
CA GLU A 419 23.23 7.74 -16.56
C GLU A 419 21.86 7.83 -17.25
N ILE A 420 20.83 8.34 -16.58
CA ILE A 420 19.51 8.57 -17.20
C ILE A 420 19.63 9.57 -18.35
N ARG A 421 20.38 10.66 -18.14
CA ARG A 421 20.62 11.68 -19.17
C ARG A 421 21.29 11.10 -20.41
N ASP A 422 22.26 10.21 -20.21
CA ASP A 422 23.17 9.76 -21.27
C ASP A 422 22.69 8.48 -21.97
N SER A 423 21.97 7.60 -21.27
CA SER A 423 21.61 6.26 -21.77
C SER A 423 20.11 6.03 -22.01
N VAL A 424 19.22 6.72 -21.30
CA VAL A 424 17.78 6.38 -21.36
C VAL A 424 17.10 7.07 -22.54
N PRO A 425 16.46 6.32 -23.46
CA PRO A 425 15.82 6.90 -24.64
C PRO A 425 14.71 7.90 -24.31
N GLY A 426 14.69 9.02 -25.04
CA GLY A 426 13.63 10.03 -24.93
C GLY A 426 13.74 10.96 -23.73
N PHE A 427 14.90 11.04 -23.08
CA PHE A 427 15.13 11.99 -22.00
C PHE A 427 15.11 13.44 -22.50
N THR A 428 14.33 14.30 -21.85
CA THR A 428 14.11 15.69 -22.28
C THR A 428 14.86 16.73 -21.46
N GLY A 429 15.66 16.28 -20.48
CA GLY A 429 16.26 17.10 -19.43
C GLY A 429 15.37 17.26 -18.19
N ILE A 430 14.27 16.51 -18.07
CA ILE A 430 13.35 16.57 -16.93
C ILE A 430 13.38 15.25 -16.16
N ILE A 431 13.79 15.30 -14.91
CA ILE A 431 13.61 14.20 -13.95
C ILE A 431 12.18 14.28 -13.42
N SER A 432 11.40 13.20 -13.61
CA SER A 432 9.97 13.18 -13.30
C SER A 432 9.69 13.11 -11.80
N ASP A 433 10.60 12.49 -11.05
CA ASP A 433 10.56 12.45 -9.60
C ASP A 433 11.95 12.16 -9.01
N LEU A 434 12.31 12.85 -7.93
CA LEU A 434 13.51 12.59 -7.13
C LEU A 434 13.11 12.37 -5.67
N GLY A 435 12.77 11.12 -5.34
CA GLY A 435 12.04 10.82 -4.12
C GLY A 435 12.10 9.36 -3.72
N GLY A 436 11.02 8.88 -3.12
CA GLY A 436 10.92 7.54 -2.53
C GLY A 436 9.54 7.38 -1.88
N PRO A 437 9.37 6.50 -0.88
CA PRO A 437 8.12 6.40 -0.13
C PRO A 437 7.59 7.75 0.39
N THR A 438 8.51 8.66 0.73
CA THR A 438 8.22 10.05 1.08
C THR A 438 9.41 10.93 0.70
N ALA A 439 9.23 11.95 -0.12
CA ALA A 439 10.37 12.72 -0.68
C ALA A 439 11.25 13.39 0.38
N ASN A 440 10.67 13.79 1.52
CA ASN A 440 11.33 14.63 2.52
C ASN A 440 11.90 13.86 3.73
N MET A 441 12.09 12.53 3.65
CA MET A 441 12.75 11.76 4.71
C MET A 441 14.22 11.38 4.43
N TYR A 442 14.78 11.81 3.30
CA TYR A 442 16.15 11.50 2.94
C TYR A 442 17.15 11.96 4.02
N MET A 443 18.02 11.04 4.44
CA MET A 443 19.01 11.18 5.52
C MET A 443 18.45 11.46 6.93
N LEU A 444 17.12 11.48 7.11
CA LEU A 444 16.51 11.62 8.45
C LEU A 444 16.61 10.31 9.22
N ARG A 445 17.08 10.38 10.48
CA ARG A 445 17.32 9.22 11.34
C ARG A 445 17.02 9.52 12.81
N CYS A 446 17.01 8.47 13.62
CA CYS A 446 17.02 8.64 15.08
C CYS A 446 18.40 9.16 15.51
N GLN A 447 18.42 10.25 16.26
CA GLN A 447 19.65 10.86 16.79
C GLN A 447 20.23 10.09 17.99
N SER A 448 19.44 9.21 18.61
CA SER A 448 19.85 8.39 19.75
C SER A 448 20.01 6.92 19.34
N PRO A 449 21.24 6.41 19.18
CA PRO A 449 21.49 5.02 18.78
C PRO A 449 20.94 4.00 19.77
N LYS A 450 20.99 4.29 21.08
CA LYS A 450 20.43 3.43 22.12
C LYS A 450 18.91 3.36 22.06
N ALA A 451 18.24 4.48 21.79
CA ALA A 451 16.79 4.50 21.60
C ALA A 451 16.40 3.77 20.30
N GLU A 452 17.13 4.00 19.21
CA GLU A 452 16.90 3.32 17.93
C GLU A 452 16.97 1.80 18.08
N GLN A 453 17.96 1.28 18.80
CA GLN A 453 18.14 -0.16 19.01
C GLN A 453 17.00 -0.80 19.81
N THR A 454 16.35 -0.07 20.72
CA THR A 454 15.40 -0.65 21.71
C THR A 454 13.94 -0.21 21.53
N CYS A 455 13.67 0.78 20.68
CA CYS A 455 12.34 1.38 20.53
C CYS A 455 11.31 0.43 19.88
N ARG A 456 10.11 0.36 20.47
CA ARG A 456 8.95 -0.42 19.97
C ARG A 456 7.72 0.43 19.63
N ARG A 457 7.88 1.76 19.58
CA ARG A 457 6.82 2.72 19.22
C ARG A 457 6.42 2.51 17.75
N ALA A 458 5.12 2.52 17.45
CA ALA A 458 4.60 2.27 16.10
C ALA A 458 4.90 3.39 15.08
N SER A 459 4.99 4.65 15.52
CA SER A 459 5.29 5.81 14.67
C SER A 459 6.23 6.76 15.37
N CYS A 460 7.17 7.38 14.65
CA CYS A 460 8.05 8.41 15.20
C CYS A 460 7.44 9.82 15.16
N VAL A 461 6.32 10.00 14.47
CA VAL A 461 5.73 11.31 14.13
C VAL A 461 4.32 11.50 14.67
N TYR A 462 3.71 10.46 15.24
CA TYR A 462 2.37 10.50 15.82
C TYR A 462 2.38 9.95 17.27
N PRO A 463 1.68 10.58 18.24
CA PRO A 463 0.82 11.77 18.12
C PRO A 463 1.59 13.07 17.90
N GLU A 464 2.83 13.13 18.39
CA GLU A 464 3.77 14.22 18.16
C GLU A 464 5.10 13.67 17.65
N ILE A 465 5.91 14.53 17.05
CA ILE A 465 7.25 14.19 16.58
C ILE A 465 8.13 13.81 17.78
N CYS A 466 8.75 12.64 17.70
CA CYS A 466 9.66 12.14 18.72
C CYS A 466 10.84 13.09 18.91
N GLN A 467 11.21 13.36 20.16
CA GLN A 467 12.34 14.22 20.52
C GLN A 467 13.69 13.71 20.01
N HIS A 468 13.82 12.41 19.75
CA HIS A 468 15.02 11.81 19.17
C HIS A 468 15.02 11.78 17.63
N MET A 469 13.94 12.24 16.98
CA MET A 469 13.83 12.20 15.53
C MET A 469 14.47 13.44 14.90
N ASP A 470 15.35 13.24 13.92
CA ASP A 470 15.85 14.34 13.11
C ASP A 470 14.77 14.89 12.17
N THR A 471 14.66 16.21 12.10
CA THR A 471 13.75 16.94 11.21
C THR A 471 14.48 17.93 10.30
N ASN A 472 15.82 17.88 10.26
CA ASN A 472 16.64 18.77 9.44
C ASN A 472 16.66 18.33 7.97
N HIS A 473 16.09 19.12 7.08
CA HIS A 473 16.00 18.78 5.66
C HIS A 473 17.20 19.28 4.84
N GLU A 474 18.24 19.84 5.47
CA GLU A 474 19.45 20.33 4.79
C GLU A 474 20.05 19.31 3.79
N PRO A 475 20.21 18.01 4.13
CA PRO A 475 20.75 17.04 3.16
C PRO A 475 19.87 16.89 1.92
N THR A 476 18.55 16.96 2.08
CA THR A 476 17.59 16.87 0.97
C THR A 476 17.69 18.11 0.08
N ILE A 477 17.74 19.30 0.69
CA ILE A 477 17.89 20.58 -0.03
C ILE A 477 19.19 20.59 -0.82
N LYS A 478 20.30 20.17 -0.20
CA LYS A 478 21.61 20.10 -0.85
C LYS A 478 21.59 19.18 -2.07
N LEU A 479 21.02 17.98 -1.93
CA LEU A 479 20.86 17.05 -3.05
C LEU A 479 20.05 17.68 -4.19
N TYR A 480 18.92 18.31 -3.88
CA TYR A 480 18.06 18.93 -4.89
C TYR A 480 18.75 20.05 -5.66
N ARG A 481 19.53 20.89 -4.95
CA ARG A 481 20.32 21.95 -5.58
C ARG A 481 21.40 21.38 -6.49
N ARG A 482 22.20 20.44 -5.98
CA ARG A 482 23.27 19.81 -6.78
C ARG A 482 22.71 19.14 -8.02
N ALA A 483 21.62 18.37 -7.88
CA ALA A 483 21.01 17.67 -8.99
C ALA A 483 20.44 18.65 -10.04
N ARG A 484 19.89 19.79 -9.61
CA ARG A 484 19.40 20.84 -10.52
C ARG A 484 20.54 21.51 -11.28
N ASP A 485 21.69 21.69 -10.65
CA ASP A 485 22.84 22.39 -11.22
C ASP A 485 23.65 21.50 -12.19
N LEU A 486 23.26 20.23 -12.37
CA LEU A 486 23.87 19.31 -13.33
C LEU A 486 23.66 19.75 -14.79
N LYS A 487 24.73 19.68 -15.58
CA LYS A 487 24.69 19.99 -17.01
C LYS A 487 23.75 19.02 -17.73
N GLY A 488 22.83 19.57 -18.54
CA GLY A 488 21.83 18.81 -19.29
C GLY A 488 20.52 18.56 -18.54
N ILE A 489 20.47 18.83 -17.23
CA ILE A 489 19.24 18.81 -16.44
C ILE A 489 18.59 20.21 -16.51
N LYS A 490 17.36 20.26 -17.01
CA LYS A 490 16.55 21.48 -17.11
C LYS A 490 15.65 21.65 -15.89
N LYS A 491 15.10 20.55 -15.37
CA LYS A 491 14.17 20.58 -14.24
C LYS A 491 14.16 19.26 -13.48
N ILE A 492 14.02 19.37 -12.16
CA ILE A 492 13.75 18.25 -11.26
C ILE A 492 12.40 18.47 -10.64
N LEU A 493 11.49 17.52 -10.84
CA LEU A 493 10.17 17.54 -10.23
C LEU A 493 10.16 16.64 -8.99
N ILE A 494 9.39 17.03 -7.98
CA ILE A 494 9.01 16.13 -6.88
C ILE A 494 7.53 15.78 -7.06
N ALA A 495 7.28 14.55 -7.47
CA ALA A 495 5.95 13.95 -7.60
C ALA A 495 5.64 12.99 -6.44
N SER A 496 6.66 12.54 -5.71
CA SER A 496 6.57 11.77 -4.47
C SER A 496 5.79 12.51 -3.38
N GLY A 497 5.14 11.74 -2.51
CA GLY A 497 4.40 12.31 -1.37
C GLY A 497 5.32 13.02 -0.38
N VAL A 498 4.85 14.14 0.18
CA VAL A 498 5.57 14.92 1.19
C VAL A 498 4.81 14.86 2.52
N ARG A 499 5.54 14.60 3.61
CA ARG A 499 5.03 14.69 4.97
C ARG A 499 5.02 16.15 5.42
N TYR A 500 3.86 16.78 5.27
CA TYR A 500 3.63 18.19 5.59
C TYR A 500 3.94 18.54 7.05
N ASP A 501 3.69 17.61 7.97
CA ASP A 501 3.98 17.76 9.40
C ASP A 501 5.48 17.85 9.71
N LEU A 502 6.31 17.12 8.96
CA LEU A 502 7.77 17.26 9.02
C LEU A 502 8.25 18.51 8.27
N ALA A 503 7.69 18.77 7.08
CA ALA A 503 8.11 19.90 6.25
C ALA A 503 7.90 21.25 6.95
N VAL A 504 6.86 21.39 7.79
CA VAL A 504 6.61 22.60 8.59
C VAL A 504 7.72 22.89 9.61
N GLN A 505 8.45 21.87 10.06
CA GLN A 505 9.59 22.05 10.98
C GLN A 505 10.80 22.71 10.30
N ASP A 506 10.89 22.64 8.98
CA ASP A 506 11.97 23.25 8.21
C ASP A 506 11.42 24.07 7.02
N PRO A 507 11.06 25.35 7.24
CA PRO A 507 10.54 26.23 6.19
C PRO A 507 11.48 26.39 4.99
N ARG A 508 12.80 26.16 5.17
CA ARG A 508 13.78 26.22 4.08
C ARG A 508 13.49 25.16 3.01
N TYR A 509 13.02 23.98 3.42
CA TYR A 509 12.62 22.92 2.51
C TYR A 509 11.39 23.30 1.69
N ILE A 510 10.36 23.87 2.33
CA ILE A 510 9.14 24.31 1.63
C ILE A 510 9.48 25.40 0.61
N LYS A 511 10.36 26.34 0.98
CA LYS A 511 10.85 27.38 0.06
C LYS A 511 11.54 26.78 -1.16
N GLU A 512 12.46 25.84 -0.97
CA GLU A 512 13.16 25.15 -2.07
C GLU A 512 12.16 24.42 -2.99
N LEU A 513 11.25 23.64 -2.39
CA LEU A 513 10.23 22.86 -3.08
C LEU A 513 9.33 23.74 -3.96
N ALA A 514 8.74 24.80 -3.39
CA ALA A 514 7.84 25.71 -4.11
C ALA A 514 8.58 26.48 -5.21
N THR A 515 9.79 26.97 -4.90
CA THR A 515 10.56 27.81 -5.83
C THR A 515 11.05 27.03 -7.04
N HIS A 516 11.47 25.76 -6.89
CA HIS A 516 12.18 25.07 -7.97
C HIS A 516 11.52 23.78 -8.46
N HIS A 517 10.92 22.99 -7.57
CA HIS A 517 10.64 21.59 -7.88
C HIS A 517 9.17 21.24 -8.09
N VAL A 518 8.25 22.16 -7.80
CA VAL A 518 6.82 21.97 -8.09
C VAL A 518 6.48 22.51 -9.48
N GLY A 519 5.99 21.61 -10.34
CA GLY A 519 5.59 21.93 -11.72
C GLY A 519 4.31 22.74 -11.85
N GLY A 520 3.44 22.66 -10.84
CA GLY A 520 2.16 23.38 -10.75
C GLY A 520 1.31 22.81 -9.61
N TYR A 521 1.19 21.49 -9.57
CA TYR A 521 0.46 20.79 -8.52
C TYR A 521 1.42 20.07 -7.56
N LEU A 522 1.21 20.22 -6.26
CA LEU A 522 1.88 19.44 -5.24
C LEU A 522 0.88 18.51 -4.55
N LYS A 523 1.22 17.23 -4.53
CA LYS A 523 0.43 16.16 -3.92
C LYS A 523 0.71 16.11 -2.42
N ILE A 524 -0.32 16.37 -1.60
CA ILE A 524 -0.23 16.29 -0.13
C ILE A 524 -1.37 15.42 0.37
N ALA A 525 -1.11 14.57 1.37
CA ALA A 525 -2.10 13.60 1.85
C ALA A 525 -2.47 13.88 3.32
N PRO A 526 -3.41 14.82 3.58
CA PRO A 526 -4.01 14.98 4.90
C PRO A 526 -4.89 13.78 5.28
N GLU A 527 -5.38 13.02 4.29
CA GLU A 527 -6.22 11.82 4.37
C GLU A 527 -7.64 12.04 4.92
N HIS A 528 -7.80 12.93 5.90
CA HIS A 528 -9.10 13.31 6.47
C HIS A 528 -9.01 14.70 7.15
N THR A 529 -10.15 15.31 7.49
CA THR A 529 -10.20 16.57 8.26
C THR A 529 -10.47 16.33 9.75
N GLU A 530 -11.37 15.38 10.03
CA GLU A 530 -11.87 15.13 11.38
C GLU A 530 -10.95 14.27 12.26
N LYS A 531 -10.97 14.56 13.57
CA LYS A 531 -10.11 13.91 14.58
C LYS A 531 -10.38 12.42 14.74
N GLY A 532 -11.63 11.98 14.62
CA GLY A 532 -12.03 10.57 14.77
C GLY A 532 -11.20 9.66 13.84
N PRO A 533 -11.36 9.79 12.50
CA PRO A 533 -10.56 9.07 11.52
C PRO A 533 -9.06 9.31 11.64
N LEU A 534 -8.61 10.57 11.78
CA LEU A 534 -7.19 10.91 11.82
C LEU A 534 -6.46 10.22 12.99
N SER A 535 -7.11 10.09 14.15
CA SER A 535 -6.55 9.39 15.31
C SER A 535 -6.34 7.90 15.04
N LYS A 536 -7.24 7.26 14.28
CA LYS A 536 -7.12 5.85 13.90
C LYS A 536 -6.13 5.67 12.74
N MET A 537 -5.97 6.67 11.87
CA MET A 537 -4.98 6.72 10.79
C MET A 537 -3.54 6.98 11.27
N MET A 538 -3.37 7.48 12.51
CA MET A 538 -2.11 8.00 13.06
C MET A 538 -1.58 9.21 12.27
N LYS A 539 -2.47 10.14 11.95
CA LYS A 539 -2.18 11.40 11.26
C LYS A 539 -2.46 12.60 12.18
N PRO A 540 -1.68 13.69 12.06
CA PRO A 540 -1.95 14.92 12.80
C PRO A 540 -3.21 15.61 12.26
N GLY A 541 -3.78 16.51 13.06
CA GLY A 541 -4.93 17.33 12.67
C GLY A 541 -4.63 18.33 11.54
N MET A 542 -5.68 19.00 11.06
CA MET A 542 -5.58 19.96 9.94
C MET A 542 -4.70 21.18 10.21
N GLY A 543 -4.42 21.53 11.47
CA GLY A 543 -3.56 22.68 11.79
C GLY A 543 -2.15 22.61 11.15
N SER A 544 -1.56 21.41 11.07
CA SER A 544 -0.27 21.22 10.39
C SER A 544 -0.40 21.38 8.86
N TYR A 545 -1.54 20.99 8.29
CA TYR A 545 -1.82 21.18 6.86
C TYR A 545 -2.01 22.68 6.53
N ASP A 546 -2.78 23.40 7.35
CA ASP A 546 -3.05 24.82 7.13
C ASP A 546 -1.75 25.63 7.19
N ARG A 547 -0.90 25.36 8.19
CA ARG A 547 0.42 25.99 8.30
C ARG A 547 1.34 25.65 7.11
N PHE A 548 1.31 24.40 6.63
CA PHE A 548 2.04 24.02 5.43
C PHE A 548 1.54 24.80 4.21
N LYS A 549 0.22 24.90 4.04
CA LYS A 549 -0.42 25.63 2.94
C LYS A 549 -0.05 27.11 2.97
N GLU A 550 -0.09 27.75 4.13
CA GLU A 550 0.31 29.16 4.29
C GLU A 550 1.74 29.40 3.84
N LEU A 551 2.68 28.55 4.28
CA LEU A 551 4.09 28.63 3.87
C LEU A 551 4.26 28.36 2.37
N PHE A 552 3.59 27.34 1.85
CA PHE A 552 3.63 26.98 0.43
C PHE A 552 3.12 28.14 -0.44
N ASP A 553 1.93 28.66 -0.18
CA ASP A 553 1.33 29.78 -0.92
C ASP A 553 2.21 31.04 -0.85
N THR A 554 2.82 31.30 0.31
CA THR A 554 3.73 32.43 0.51
C THR A 554 4.96 32.30 -0.39
N TYR A 555 5.62 31.14 -0.39
CA TYR A 555 6.81 30.93 -1.20
C TYR A 555 6.50 30.79 -2.70
N SER A 556 5.36 30.23 -3.07
CA SER A 556 4.88 30.21 -4.47
C SER A 556 4.67 31.62 -5.01
N LYS A 557 4.03 32.51 -4.22
CA LYS A 557 3.88 33.93 -4.58
C LYS A 557 5.21 34.66 -4.69
N GLN A 558 6.14 34.43 -3.75
CA GLN A 558 7.49 35.00 -3.82
C GLN A 558 8.27 34.52 -5.05
N ALA A 559 8.04 33.28 -5.48
CA ALA A 559 8.62 32.72 -6.70
C ALA A 559 7.90 33.17 -7.99
N GLY A 560 6.81 33.96 -7.88
CA GLY A 560 6.00 34.40 -9.03
C GLY A 560 5.25 33.27 -9.73
N LYS A 561 4.91 32.18 -9.02
CA LYS A 561 4.27 30.99 -9.58
C LYS A 561 2.86 30.82 -9.06
N GLU A 562 1.94 30.45 -9.95
CA GLU A 562 0.64 29.90 -9.57
C GLU A 562 0.77 28.39 -9.38
N GLN A 563 0.70 27.95 -8.12
CA GLN A 563 0.81 26.55 -7.73
C GLN A 563 -0.35 26.19 -6.80
N TYR A 564 -0.74 24.91 -6.82
CA TYR A 564 -1.91 24.42 -6.10
C TYR A 564 -1.60 23.12 -5.38
N LEU A 565 -2.16 22.95 -4.18
CA LEU A 565 -2.11 21.69 -3.45
C LEU A 565 -3.25 20.79 -3.93
N ILE A 566 -2.92 19.54 -4.25
CA ILE A 566 -3.91 18.47 -4.48
C ILE A 566 -3.96 17.59 -3.23
N PRO A 567 -5.01 17.72 -2.39
CA PRO A 567 -5.15 16.89 -1.22
C PRO A 567 -5.67 15.49 -1.58
N TYR A 568 -5.08 14.46 -0.98
CA TYR A 568 -5.61 13.09 -1.00
C TYR A 568 -6.45 12.84 0.24
N PHE A 569 -7.66 12.32 0.03
CA PHE A 569 -8.60 11.96 1.08
C PHE A 569 -9.03 10.51 0.93
N ILE A 570 -9.17 9.83 2.06
CA ILE A 570 -9.62 8.44 2.14
C ILE A 570 -11.05 8.44 2.71
N SER A 571 -11.98 7.83 1.98
CA SER A 571 -13.35 7.60 2.44
C SER A 571 -13.48 6.19 3.02
N ALA A 572 -14.50 5.94 3.85
CA ALA A 572 -14.82 4.62 4.38
C ALA A 572 -13.69 3.96 5.21
N HIS A 573 -12.87 4.77 5.86
CA HIS A 573 -11.83 4.29 6.78
C HIS A 573 -12.43 3.93 8.15
N PRO A 574 -11.87 2.94 8.89
CA PRO A 574 -12.32 2.63 10.25
C PRO A 574 -12.14 3.80 11.22
N GLY A 575 -13.22 4.18 11.89
CA GLY A 575 -13.32 5.36 12.74
C GLY A 575 -14.00 6.55 12.07
N THR A 576 -14.46 6.41 10.83
CA THR A 576 -15.22 7.43 10.09
C THR A 576 -16.72 7.27 10.25
N GLU A 577 -17.37 8.31 10.75
CA GLU A 577 -18.84 8.43 10.78
C GLU A 577 -19.37 9.18 9.56
N ASP A 578 -20.68 9.11 9.32
CA ASP A 578 -21.28 9.81 8.20
C ASP A 578 -21.23 11.34 8.40
N GLU A 579 -21.29 11.81 9.66
CA GLU A 579 -21.08 13.22 10.03
C GLU A 579 -19.67 13.70 9.68
N ASP A 580 -18.65 12.88 9.92
CA ASP A 580 -17.26 13.20 9.58
C ASP A 580 -17.11 13.44 8.07
N MET A 581 -17.79 12.64 7.26
CA MET A 581 -17.75 12.76 5.80
C MET A 581 -18.55 13.96 5.30
N VAL A 582 -19.64 14.34 5.98
CA VAL A 582 -20.36 15.59 5.68
C VAL A 582 -19.46 16.79 5.98
N ASN A 583 -18.78 16.80 7.13
CA ASN A 583 -17.83 17.87 7.50
C ASN A 583 -16.68 17.97 6.49
N LEU A 584 -16.12 16.83 6.07
CA LEU A 584 -15.11 16.78 5.02
C LEU A 584 -15.65 17.34 3.69
N ALA A 585 -16.87 16.98 3.29
CA ALA A 585 -17.49 17.50 2.07
C ALA A 585 -17.74 19.01 2.13
N LEU A 586 -18.14 19.53 3.29
CA LEU A 586 -18.27 20.97 3.54
C LEU A 586 -16.90 21.67 3.48
N TRP A 587 -15.85 21.06 4.03
CA TRP A 587 -14.49 21.57 3.95
C TRP A 587 -14.01 21.63 2.49
N LEU A 588 -14.25 20.59 1.69
CA LEU A 588 -13.94 20.58 0.26
C LEU A 588 -14.66 21.71 -0.46
N LYS A 589 -15.95 21.90 -0.18
CA LYS A 589 -16.76 22.96 -0.78
C LYS A 589 -16.29 24.36 -0.40
N LYS A 590 -15.96 24.58 0.88
CA LYS A 590 -15.41 25.85 1.38
C LYS A 590 -14.09 26.20 0.69
N ASN A 591 -13.22 25.21 0.50
CA ASN A 591 -11.92 25.36 -0.16
C ASN A 591 -11.97 25.21 -1.69
N ARG A 592 -13.17 25.06 -2.27
CA ARG A 592 -13.42 24.96 -3.72
C ARG A 592 -12.73 23.77 -4.40
N PHE A 593 -12.51 22.67 -3.69
CA PHE A 593 -11.99 21.43 -4.27
C PHE A 593 -13.10 20.61 -4.92
N ARG A 594 -12.85 20.13 -6.14
CA ARG A 594 -13.68 19.14 -6.85
C ARG A 594 -12.81 17.94 -7.16
N LEU A 595 -13.02 16.86 -6.41
CA LEU A 595 -12.22 15.64 -6.52
C LEU A 595 -12.84 14.68 -7.55
N ASP A 596 -12.11 14.35 -8.62
CA ASP A 596 -12.56 13.35 -9.59
C ASP A 596 -12.15 11.93 -9.19
N GLN A 597 -10.90 11.78 -8.75
CA GLN A 597 -10.34 10.50 -8.33
C GLN A 597 -10.45 10.36 -6.81
N VAL A 598 -11.44 9.58 -6.38
CA VAL A 598 -11.65 9.24 -4.96
C VAL A 598 -11.66 7.72 -4.80
N GLN A 599 -10.97 7.24 -3.77
CA GLN A 599 -10.90 5.83 -3.45
C GLN A 599 -11.40 5.60 -2.03
N ASN A 600 -12.23 4.57 -1.89
CA ASN A 600 -12.59 4.03 -0.58
C ASN A 600 -11.38 3.31 0.02
N PHE A 601 -11.25 3.35 1.33
CA PHE A 601 -10.28 2.57 2.08
C PHE A 601 -10.33 1.10 1.66
N TYR A 602 -9.17 0.57 1.29
CA TYR A 602 -8.95 -0.84 1.02
C TYR A 602 -8.34 -1.50 2.26
N PRO A 603 -8.98 -2.54 2.84
CA PRO A 603 -8.42 -3.29 3.94
C PRO A 603 -7.26 -4.19 3.46
N SER A 604 -6.05 -3.62 3.34
CA SER A 604 -4.84 -4.35 2.95
C SER A 604 -4.41 -5.37 4.01
N PRO A 605 -3.90 -6.55 3.62
CA PRO A 605 -3.40 -7.53 4.58
C PRO A 605 -2.33 -6.94 5.51
N LEU A 606 -2.37 -7.35 6.77
CA LEU A 606 -1.47 -6.91 7.85
C LEU A 606 -1.49 -5.43 8.23
N ALA A 607 -2.27 -4.55 7.60
CA ALA A 607 -2.43 -3.19 8.11
C ALA A 607 -3.22 -3.14 9.43
N ASN A 608 -2.83 -2.24 10.34
CA ASN A 608 -3.57 -1.98 11.57
C ASN A 608 -5.01 -1.51 11.30
N SER A 609 -5.22 -0.69 10.28
CA SER A 609 -6.57 -0.27 9.86
C SER A 609 -7.41 -1.45 9.39
N THR A 610 -6.81 -2.45 8.73
CA THR A 610 -7.53 -3.68 8.34
C THR A 610 -7.95 -4.50 9.54
N THR A 611 -7.11 -4.51 10.58
CA THR A 611 -7.45 -5.11 11.87
C THR A 611 -8.65 -4.40 12.50
N MET A 612 -8.67 -3.07 12.49
CA MET A 612 -9.84 -2.29 12.93
C MET A 612 -11.08 -2.63 12.10
N TYR A 613 -10.95 -2.65 10.77
CA TYR A 613 -12.05 -2.98 9.84
C TYR A 613 -12.68 -4.35 10.13
N TYR A 614 -11.86 -5.37 10.37
CA TYR A 614 -12.36 -6.72 10.64
C TYR A 614 -12.95 -6.85 12.04
N THR A 615 -12.21 -6.37 13.05
CA THR A 615 -12.49 -6.68 14.46
C THR A 615 -13.44 -5.71 15.15
N GLY A 616 -13.50 -4.45 14.69
CA GLY A 616 -14.17 -3.37 15.42
C GLY A 616 -13.38 -2.86 16.62
N LYS A 617 -12.13 -3.29 16.82
CA LYS A 617 -11.28 -2.88 17.95
C LYS A 617 -10.04 -2.14 17.45
N ASN A 618 -9.52 -1.23 18.27
CA ASN A 618 -8.30 -0.48 17.96
C ASN A 618 -7.03 -1.21 18.44
N PRO A 619 -6.20 -1.79 17.54
CA PRO A 619 -4.99 -2.50 17.92
C PRO A 619 -3.80 -1.59 18.30
N LEU A 620 -3.93 -0.27 18.17
CA LEU A 620 -2.86 0.69 18.49
C LEU A 620 -2.58 0.76 20.01
N SER A 621 -3.56 0.37 20.82
CA SER A 621 -3.46 0.27 22.28
C SER A 621 -3.67 -1.18 22.72
N LYS A 622 -3.45 -1.49 24.00
CA LYS A 622 -3.72 -2.84 24.53
C LYS A 622 -5.21 -3.17 24.32
N VAL A 623 -5.48 -4.36 23.77
CA VAL A 623 -6.83 -4.79 23.43
C VAL A 623 -7.30 -5.87 24.40
N ASP A 624 -8.49 -5.67 24.94
CA ASP A 624 -9.27 -6.60 25.74
C ASP A 624 -10.76 -6.58 25.29
N TYR A 625 -11.61 -7.36 25.96
CA TYR A 625 -13.05 -7.40 25.65
C TYR A 625 -13.79 -6.09 25.98
N LYS A 626 -13.21 -5.22 26.80
CA LYS A 626 -13.79 -3.93 27.22
C LYS A 626 -13.20 -2.73 26.46
N SER A 627 -12.29 -2.99 25.53
CA SER A 627 -11.60 -1.96 24.77
C SER A 627 -12.57 -1.23 23.84
N GLU A 628 -12.19 0.00 23.47
CA GLU A 628 -13.01 0.85 22.61
C GLU A 628 -13.51 0.12 21.36
N ASP A 629 -14.79 0.32 21.05
CA ASP A 629 -15.36 -0.07 19.78
C ASP A 629 -15.10 1.03 18.74
N VAL A 630 -14.66 0.61 17.56
CA VAL A 630 -14.36 1.49 16.43
C VAL A 630 -15.51 1.38 15.45
N THR A 631 -16.13 2.51 15.11
CA THR A 631 -17.14 2.59 14.05
C THR A 631 -16.51 2.18 12.71
N ILE A 632 -17.13 1.24 11.98
CA ILE A 632 -16.59 0.79 10.69
C ILE A 632 -17.63 1.01 9.60
N PRO A 633 -17.32 1.82 8.57
CA PRO A 633 -18.14 1.94 7.37
C PRO A 633 -18.18 0.61 6.58
N LYS A 634 -19.20 -0.21 6.85
CA LYS A 634 -19.41 -1.51 6.19
C LYS A 634 -20.60 -1.50 5.25
N GLY A 635 -20.55 -2.39 4.27
CA GLY A 635 -21.60 -2.56 3.27
C GLY A 635 -21.57 -1.51 2.16
N ASP A 636 -22.18 -1.87 1.04
CA ASP A 636 -22.10 -1.06 -0.18
C ASP A 636 -22.85 0.27 -0.05
N ARG A 637 -23.96 0.32 0.72
CA ARG A 637 -24.74 1.56 0.90
C ARG A 637 -23.91 2.65 1.56
N GLN A 638 -23.31 2.36 2.72
CA GLN A 638 -22.56 3.35 3.50
C GLN A 638 -21.24 3.72 2.80
N ARG A 639 -20.49 2.75 2.30
CA ARG A 639 -19.24 3.01 1.55
C ARG A 639 -19.49 3.84 0.29
N ARG A 640 -20.60 3.59 -0.42
CA ARG A 640 -21.01 4.40 -1.57
C ARG A 640 -21.43 5.81 -1.16
N LEU A 641 -22.14 5.97 -0.04
CA LEU A 641 -22.50 7.28 0.50
C LEU A 641 -21.26 8.12 0.83
N GLN A 642 -20.32 7.57 1.59
CA GLN A 642 -19.10 8.30 1.96
C GLN A 642 -18.27 8.69 0.73
N LYS A 643 -18.12 7.78 -0.25
CA LYS A 643 -17.50 8.09 -1.53
C LYS A 643 -18.26 9.19 -2.31
N ALA A 644 -19.59 9.15 -2.29
CA ALA A 644 -20.45 10.13 -2.94
C ALA A 644 -20.31 11.53 -2.29
N LEU A 645 -20.16 11.61 -0.97
CA LEU A 645 -19.93 12.87 -0.24
C LEU A 645 -18.64 13.56 -0.69
N LEU A 646 -17.55 12.83 -0.95
CA LEU A 646 -16.33 13.41 -1.54
C LEU A 646 -16.55 13.97 -2.95
N ARG A 647 -17.49 13.39 -3.69
CA ARG A 647 -17.91 13.83 -5.03
C ARG A 647 -19.24 14.58 -4.99
N TYR A 648 -19.40 15.48 -4.02
CA TYR A 648 -20.63 16.27 -3.81
C TYR A 648 -21.07 17.07 -5.05
N HIS A 649 -20.12 17.42 -5.93
CA HIS A 649 -20.36 18.21 -7.13
C HIS A 649 -20.93 17.38 -8.30
N ASP A 650 -20.86 16.05 -8.24
CA ASP A 650 -21.36 15.15 -9.28
C ASP A 650 -22.89 14.97 -9.15
N PRO A 651 -23.69 15.37 -10.16
CA PRO A 651 -25.15 15.23 -10.15
C PRO A 651 -25.67 13.82 -9.89
N ALA A 652 -24.92 12.79 -10.32
CA ALA A 652 -25.32 11.40 -10.13
C ALA A 652 -25.43 11.00 -8.65
N ASN A 653 -24.71 11.71 -7.77
CA ASN A 653 -24.66 11.43 -6.34
C ASN A 653 -25.72 12.18 -5.52
N TRP A 654 -26.33 13.23 -6.07
CA TRP A 654 -27.25 14.11 -5.32
C TRP A 654 -28.46 13.40 -4.71
N PRO A 655 -29.13 12.43 -5.36
CA PRO A 655 -30.25 11.73 -4.74
C PRO A 655 -29.85 10.97 -3.47
N LEU A 656 -28.69 10.31 -3.51
CA LEU A 656 -28.15 9.55 -2.38
C LEU A 656 -27.76 10.47 -1.23
N ILE A 657 -27.08 11.58 -1.53
CA ILE A 657 -26.66 12.56 -0.52
C ILE A 657 -27.86 13.23 0.13
N ARG A 658 -28.87 13.64 -0.64
CA ARG A 658 -30.09 14.26 -0.09
C ARG A 658 -30.81 13.35 0.88
N THR A 659 -30.99 12.08 0.50
CA THR A 659 -31.65 11.09 1.36
C THR A 659 -30.88 10.94 2.68
N ALA A 660 -29.55 10.83 2.62
CA ALA A 660 -28.71 10.73 3.82
C ALA A 660 -28.77 12.00 4.69
N LEU A 661 -28.70 13.20 4.09
CA LEU A 661 -28.82 14.47 4.82
C LEU A 661 -30.21 14.62 5.49
N GLU A 662 -31.27 14.13 4.86
CA GLU A 662 -32.61 14.11 5.47
C GLU A 662 -32.70 13.13 6.63
N GLU A 663 -32.13 11.92 6.49
CA GLU A 663 -32.05 10.90 7.55
C GLU A 663 -31.23 11.41 8.76
N MET A 664 -30.17 12.18 8.52
CA MET A 664 -29.31 12.79 9.56
C MET A 664 -29.88 14.09 10.17
N GLY A 665 -31.05 14.56 9.72
CA GLY A 665 -31.63 15.84 10.20
C GLY A 665 -30.94 17.10 9.66
N LEU A 666 -30.02 16.98 8.70
CA LEU A 666 -29.23 18.06 8.11
C LEU A 666 -29.89 18.67 6.85
N LYS A 667 -31.22 18.79 6.84
CA LYS A 667 -31.98 19.32 5.69
C LYS A 667 -31.58 20.73 5.27
N HIS A 668 -31.04 21.53 6.20
CA HIS A 668 -30.58 22.90 5.94
C HIS A 668 -29.40 22.96 4.94
N LEU A 669 -28.67 21.85 4.76
CA LEU A 669 -27.60 21.69 3.77
C LEU A 669 -28.12 21.36 2.36
N ILE A 670 -29.43 21.28 2.16
CA ILE A 670 -30.05 21.05 0.84
C ILE A 670 -30.64 22.38 0.35
N GLY A 671 -30.24 22.84 -0.83
CA GLY A 671 -30.77 24.08 -1.41
C GLY A 671 -29.82 24.77 -2.38
N SER A 672 -30.21 25.96 -2.83
CA SER A 672 -29.46 26.77 -3.80
C SER A 672 -28.45 27.72 -3.16
N ARG A 673 -28.39 27.81 -1.83
CA ARG A 673 -27.42 28.68 -1.13
C ARG A 673 -26.00 28.16 -1.32
N ARG A 674 -25.03 29.06 -1.29
CA ARG A 674 -23.60 28.72 -1.40
C ARG A 674 -23.13 27.74 -0.31
N GLU A 675 -23.76 27.76 0.85
CA GLU A 675 -23.43 26.91 2.02
C GLU A 675 -24.13 25.54 1.99
N CYS A 676 -25.21 25.39 1.22
CA CYS A 676 -25.87 24.08 1.05
C CYS A 676 -24.92 23.13 0.32
N LEU A 677 -24.75 21.89 0.76
CA LEU A 677 -23.85 20.92 0.12
C LEU A 677 -24.34 20.52 -1.28
N VAL A 678 -25.63 20.21 -1.41
CA VAL A 678 -26.29 19.74 -2.65
C VAL A 678 -27.53 20.58 -2.98
N PRO A 679 -27.88 20.74 -4.28
CA PRO A 679 -29.08 21.46 -4.69
C PRO A 679 -30.36 20.71 -4.29
N ALA A 680 -31.48 21.45 -4.27
CA ALA A 680 -32.81 20.84 -4.14
C ALA A 680 -33.16 20.01 -5.39
N ALA A 681 -34.10 19.07 -5.24
CA ALA A 681 -34.58 18.24 -6.34
C ALA A 681 -35.07 19.09 -7.52
N THR A 682 -34.62 18.79 -8.75
CA THR A 682 -35.20 19.44 -9.93
C THR A 682 -36.60 18.89 -10.21
N ILE A 683 -37.43 19.66 -10.91
CA ILE A 683 -38.80 19.25 -11.28
C ILE A 683 -38.77 17.98 -12.13
N GLU A 684 -37.75 17.81 -12.98
CA GLU A 684 -37.56 16.62 -13.81
C GLU A 684 -37.20 15.37 -13.00
N GLU A 685 -36.32 15.49 -12.01
CA GLU A 685 -36.03 14.39 -11.08
C GLU A 685 -37.27 13.98 -10.28
N GLN A 686 -38.07 14.94 -9.82
CA GLN A 686 -39.33 14.68 -9.14
C GLN A 686 -40.35 13.98 -10.07
N ARG A 687 -40.40 14.36 -11.36
CA ARG A 687 -41.24 13.70 -12.37
C ARG A 687 -40.75 12.28 -12.69
N ALA A 688 -39.44 12.07 -12.79
CA ALA A 688 -38.83 10.76 -13.02
C ALA A 688 -39.06 9.80 -11.83
N ALA A 689 -38.89 10.28 -10.60
CA ALA A 689 -39.21 9.52 -9.39
C ALA A 689 -40.70 9.12 -9.34
N LYS A 690 -41.62 10.04 -9.65
CA LYS A 690 -43.06 9.75 -9.76
C LYS A 690 -43.39 8.75 -10.88
N ARG A 691 -42.63 8.73 -11.97
CA ARG A 691 -42.80 7.79 -13.08
C ARG A 691 -42.32 6.38 -12.72
N ASN A 692 -41.21 6.25 -12.00
CA ASN A 692 -40.71 4.98 -11.48
C ASN A 692 -41.62 4.37 -10.39
N LEU A 693 -42.21 5.22 -9.54
CA LEU A 693 -43.25 4.82 -8.57
C LEU A 693 -44.54 4.35 -9.24
N ARG A 694 -44.90 4.87 -10.43
CA ARG A 694 -46.05 4.39 -11.21
C ARG A 694 -45.82 3.04 -11.89
N GLN A 695 -44.57 2.64 -12.13
CA GLN A 695 -44.21 1.38 -12.79
C GLN A 695 -43.94 0.22 -11.81
N THR A 696 -43.89 0.49 -10.51
CA THR A 696 -43.70 -0.52 -9.46
C THR A 696 -45.03 -0.77 -8.75
N ARG A 697 -45.58 -1.99 -8.87
CA ARG A 697 -46.70 -2.43 -8.04
C ARG A 697 -46.15 -2.86 -6.68
N PRO A 698 -46.74 -2.45 -5.55
CA PRO A 698 -46.38 -3.00 -4.24
C PRO A 698 -46.64 -4.51 -4.24
N ALA A 699 -45.65 -5.31 -3.81
CA ALA A 699 -45.87 -6.72 -3.55
C ALA A 699 -46.72 -6.84 -2.27
N LEU A 700 -47.94 -7.36 -2.40
CA LEU A 700 -48.81 -7.66 -1.27
C LEU A 700 -48.21 -8.83 -0.47
N THR A 701 -47.78 -8.57 0.76
CA THR A 701 -47.47 -9.62 1.75
C THR A 701 -48.67 -9.82 2.67
N LYS A 702 -48.72 -10.97 3.37
CA LYS A 702 -49.82 -11.41 4.27
C LYS A 702 -50.19 -10.42 5.41
N HIS A 703 -49.48 -9.30 5.54
CA HIS A 703 -49.71 -8.27 6.56
C HIS A 703 -50.12 -6.90 5.99
N THR A 704 -50.62 -6.84 4.74
CA THR A 704 -51.12 -5.60 4.15
C THR A 704 -52.64 -5.51 4.31
N ASP A 705 -53.15 -4.52 5.05
CA ASP A 705 -54.58 -4.34 5.36
C ASP A 705 -55.47 -4.14 4.11
N ILE A 706 -56.63 -4.80 4.10
CA ILE A 706 -57.58 -4.94 2.97
C ILE A 706 -58.48 -3.69 2.78
N THR A 707 -58.21 -2.56 3.42
CA THR A 707 -59.15 -1.41 3.46
C THR A 707 -59.09 -0.46 2.25
N ARG A 708 -58.47 -0.84 1.14
CA ARG A 708 -58.54 -0.06 -0.12
C ARG A 708 -58.85 -0.94 -1.33
N GLN A 709 -60.05 -1.51 -1.35
CA GLN A 709 -60.69 -1.98 -2.57
C GLN A 709 -62.18 -1.62 -2.57
N ARG A 710 -62.61 -0.88 -3.61
CA ARG A 710 -63.97 -0.44 -4.06
C ARG A 710 -64.10 1.10 -4.08
N ASP A 711 -64.47 1.78 -5.16
CA ASP A 711 -65.25 1.40 -6.36
C ASP A 711 -64.91 2.24 -7.62
N PRO A 712 -65.08 1.70 -8.84
CA PRO A 712 -65.27 2.47 -10.06
C PRO A 712 -66.75 2.44 -10.55
N ALA A 713 -67.28 3.65 -10.82
CA ALA A 713 -68.33 3.99 -11.81
C ALA A 713 -69.77 3.39 -11.72
N LYS A 714 -70.76 4.29 -11.62
CA LYS A 714 -72.15 4.32 -12.19
C LYS A 714 -72.74 5.69 -11.76
N GLY A 715 -73.50 6.51 -12.48
CA GLY A 715 -74.26 6.50 -13.74
C GLY A 715 -75.41 7.54 -13.57
N HIS A 716 -75.74 8.32 -14.62
CA HIS A 716 -76.65 9.49 -14.69
C HIS A 716 -78.10 9.36 -14.15
N GLN A 717 -78.74 10.46 -13.68
CA GLN A 717 -79.74 11.31 -14.43
C GLN A 717 -80.54 12.35 -13.58
N ALA A 718 -80.69 13.55 -14.19
CA ALA A 718 -81.84 14.49 -14.31
C ALA A 718 -82.45 15.36 -13.16
N ALA A 719 -82.53 16.68 -13.45
CA ALA A 719 -83.68 17.64 -13.37
C ALA A 719 -83.25 19.04 -12.83
N GLU A 720 -83.12 20.06 -13.70
CA GLU A 720 -84.00 21.26 -13.86
C GLU A 720 -83.85 22.34 -12.75
N THR A 721 -83.83 23.66 -12.92
CA THR A 721 -83.86 24.67 -14.01
C THR A 721 -83.51 26.03 -13.33
N PHE A 722 -82.88 26.99 -14.02
CA PHE A 722 -83.29 28.42 -14.10
C PHE A 722 -82.33 29.23 -15.02
N ARG A 723 -82.91 30.23 -15.68
CA ARG A 723 -82.54 30.90 -16.95
C ARG A 723 -81.55 32.09 -16.85
N LYS A 724 -80.59 32.17 -17.81
CA LYS A 724 -80.25 33.24 -18.82
C LYS A 724 -80.27 34.77 -18.47
N PRO A 725 -79.72 35.70 -19.32
CA PRO A 725 -78.92 35.56 -20.57
C PRO A 725 -77.76 36.58 -20.83
N ASP A 726 -76.95 36.23 -21.86
CA ASP A 726 -76.35 37.00 -22.97
C ASP A 726 -75.61 38.35 -22.79
N ASN A 727 -74.42 38.44 -23.40
CA ASN A 727 -74.14 39.55 -24.32
C ASN A 727 -73.20 39.19 -25.49
N LYS A 728 -73.52 39.78 -26.65
CA LYS A 728 -73.05 39.53 -28.03
C LYS A 728 -71.71 40.20 -28.38
N ALA A 729 -71.07 39.68 -29.45
CA ALA A 729 -70.66 40.39 -30.70
C ALA A 729 -69.27 39.95 -31.19
N LYS A 730 -69.20 39.19 -32.30
CA LYS A 730 -68.91 39.62 -33.70
C LYS A 730 -67.45 40.01 -33.99
N ASN A 731 -66.78 39.21 -34.83
CA ASN A 731 -66.43 39.66 -36.18
C ASN A 731 -66.13 38.50 -37.15
N ALA A 732 -66.74 38.60 -38.33
CA ALA A 732 -66.53 37.86 -39.56
C ALA A 732 -65.28 38.42 -40.29
N ARG A 733 -64.74 37.98 -41.44
CA ARG A 733 -65.03 37.09 -42.60
C ARG A 733 -63.71 37.10 -43.41
N ALA A 734 -63.29 36.07 -44.16
CA ALA A 734 -63.52 35.88 -45.60
C ALA A 734 -62.64 34.68 -46.04
N GLN A 735 -63.13 33.59 -46.66
CA GLN A 735 -63.51 33.38 -48.08
C GLN A 735 -62.39 33.75 -49.07
N GLY A 736 -61.99 32.97 -50.08
CA GLY A 736 -62.35 31.65 -50.67
C GLY A 736 -61.10 31.16 -51.44
N GLY A 737 -61.00 30.07 -52.21
CA GLY A 737 -61.94 29.21 -52.94
C GLY A 737 -61.30 28.86 -54.31
N LYS A 738 -61.57 27.64 -54.83
CA LYS A 738 -61.20 26.99 -56.14
C LYS A 738 -59.99 26.04 -56.10
N GLN A 739 -60.15 24.70 -56.28
CA GLN A 739 -60.47 23.90 -57.51
C GLN A 739 -59.45 24.17 -58.65
N GLU A 740 -58.84 23.21 -59.34
CA GLU A 740 -59.20 21.82 -59.70
C GLU A 740 -58.00 21.10 -60.37
N ALA A 741 -58.01 19.75 -60.36
CA ALA A 741 -57.49 18.79 -61.39
C ALA A 741 -55.97 18.81 -61.76
N GLU A 742 -55.26 17.74 -62.16
CA GLU A 742 -55.57 16.36 -62.56
C GLU A 742 -54.24 15.57 -62.76
N HIS A 743 -54.37 14.24 -62.94
CA HIS A 743 -53.42 13.29 -63.57
C HIS A 743 -52.10 12.91 -62.85
N SER A 744 -51.99 11.71 -62.27
CA SER A 744 -51.58 10.41 -62.89
C SER A 744 -50.07 10.31 -63.13
N ALA A 745 -49.33 9.21 -62.92
CA ALA A 745 -49.61 7.82 -62.63
C ALA A 745 -48.28 7.16 -62.16
N LYS A 746 -48.40 5.98 -61.50
CA LYS A 746 -47.60 4.73 -61.65
C LYS A 746 -46.06 4.85 -61.65
N SER A 747 -45.27 4.01 -61.00
CA SER A 747 -45.36 2.58 -60.66
C SER A 747 -44.08 2.25 -59.87
N GLY A 748 -44.09 1.38 -58.87
CA GLY A 748 -43.84 -0.07 -59.03
C GLY A 748 -42.54 -0.42 -58.27
N LYS A 749 -42.63 -1.10 -57.12
CA LYS A 749 -42.41 -2.57 -56.94
C LYS A 749 -41.03 -3.03 -57.44
N ALA A 750 -40.27 -3.90 -56.78
CA ALA A 750 -40.36 -4.68 -55.54
C ALA A 750 -39.07 -5.53 -55.44
N LYS A 751 -38.75 -6.03 -54.22
CA LYS A 751 -38.00 -7.28 -53.88
C LYS A 751 -36.63 -7.52 -54.57
N GLY A 752 -35.51 -7.82 -53.92
CA GLY A 752 -35.26 -8.64 -52.74
C GLY A 752 -34.09 -9.61 -53.07
N SER A 753 -33.34 -10.01 -52.03
CA SER A 753 -32.41 -11.16 -51.94
C SER A 753 -30.90 -10.89 -51.79
N ALA A 754 -30.40 -11.41 -50.66
CA ALA A 754 -29.22 -12.25 -50.44
C ALA A 754 -27.78 -11.79 -50.74
N ARG A 755 -26.94 -12.08 -49.72
CA ARG A 755 -25.53 -12.55 -49.74
C ARG A 755 -24.42 -11.55 -50.09
N LYS A 756 -23.57 -11.23 -49.09
CA LYS A 756 -22.15 -11.67 -48.95
C LYS A 756 -21.36 -10.77 -47.99
N LYS A 757 -20.63 -11.39 -47.06
CA LYS A 757 -19.32 -10.91 -46.52
C LYS A 757 -18.28 -10.98 -47.67
N PRO A 758 -17.15 -10.23 -47.69
CA PRO A 758 -16.20 -10.18 -46.56
C PRO A 758 -15.45 -8.84 -46.32
N SER A 759 -14.71 -8.83 -45.21
CA SER A 759 -13.41 -8.15 -44.95
C SER A 759 -13.21 -6.72 -45.46
N PHE A 760 -13.10 -5.78 -44.51
CA PHE A 760 -11.84 -5.13 -44.14
C PHE A 760 -11.87 -4.77 -42.65
#